data_AF-A0EDS3-F1
#
_entry.id   AF-A0EDS3-F1
#
_cell.length_a   1.000
_cell.length_b   1.000
_cell.length_c   1.000
_cell.angle_alpha   90.00
_cell.angle_beta   90.00
_cell.angle_gamma   90.00
#
_symmetry.space_group_name_H-M   'P 1'
#
loop_
_entity.id
_entity.type
_entity.pdbx_description
1 polymer ?
#
loop_
_entity_poly.entity_id
_entity_poly.type
_entity_poly.pdbx_seq_one_letter_code
_entity_poly.pdbx_strand_id
1 'polypeptide(L)'
;MPSILKFPTEPNRQISYSTKDLDSTKHYDQIQLQNSKSYLIGSHYFQPTLKVINGQKPQLFINQKSNLQNQSFLDLSNVESLGSPFSKREDKIDDGFTNFRGREKSLKPQLSPYLTNQQSFSTINNLQSQRKILENALDDSRFQVCKQKKIDQSPQFQIAKNGYFHNFQQIKNLKHLIPFQIEKSVKEKPIQKQKEQVFSSRSPEKSLTYPLKKPLVRSKETQEKIKNKLQRKKSIHLPQISNNEDTINRKLKCFLRTLFENQCMHMIYVRPSAIRIQRYLIKDAKHEELVKRCFSYRWWWQESNNQDEDIEFFWYSQASLSFLSKQGQRHISDKIEFQPFEQVLKKSQGVEDQMRYAIENKLNFLSPQIKVHNHIDLSQPLWTKKNLICSIIKYCQLTRQYVENFVPLSMVVDYLGENLLYAFLKNFKTSTNVWLLRKSDLQEEDKIIVCQNTQSVFNYLNEQFKMPNRNQQSFIVQQYIHPIEFEEIELDLCYYLLITQINGIVRGYLFQQFYGQKSSITISEFEDGSSIYFIENSNSKINNQYISMKNILDHLYLYNFDYESTIYPIIKQILGEYLKSIFIQMPVKDHNFELIKVVMLIDNKGKPCLISTKPNPILEQDVEFMKDFTSQLIDNVFQLGLDLLFPPPSIWPKEKKRLIENYWETNDFELVFDSRIDGQGLKSLSEEILYENYNDDEL
;
A
#
# COMPACT_ATOMS: atom_id res chain seq x y z
N MET A 1 46.46 20.63 -58.82
CA MET A 1 46.48 20.34 -57.37
C MET A 1 45.09 19.92 -56.93
N PRO A 2 45.01 19.03 -55.92
CA PRO A 2 44.04 17.96 -55.74
C PRO A 2 43.05 18.34 -54.61
N SER A 3 42.24 17.51 -53.95
CA SER A 3 42.26 16.09 -53.57
C SER A 3 40.97 15.86 -52.75
N ILE A 4 40.38 14.67 -52.79
CA ILE A 4 39.98 13.92 -51.58
C ILE A 4 39.97 12.44 -51.94
N LEU A 5 40.65 11.69 -51.09
CA LEU A 5 41.04 10.29 -51.23
C LEU A 5 40.07 9.35 -50.51
N LYS A 6 39.91 8.20 -51.17
CA LYS A 6 39.49 6.85 -50.79
C LYS A 6 39.64 6.44 -49.31
N PHE A 7 38.71 5.57 -48.88
CA PHE A 7 39.03 4.40 -48.05
C PHE A 7 38.36 3.13 -48.61
N PRO A 8 39.01 1.95 -48.54
CA PRO A 8 38.58 0.73 -49.21
C PRO A 8 37.78 -0.21 -48.30
N THR A 9 36.88 -0.97 -48.95
CA THR A 9 36.22 -2.18 -48.44
C THR A 9 37.14 -3.40 -48.58
N GLU A 10 37.24 -4.20 -47.52
CA GLU A 10 37.80 -5.56 -47.54
C GLU A 10 36.86 -6.56 -46.84
N PRO A 11 37.02 -7.88 -47.06
CA PRO A 11 35.90 -8.76 -47.37
C PRO A 11 35.55 -9.82 -46.31
N ASN A 12 34.38 -10.43 -46.55
CA ASN A 12 33.84 -11.69 -46.04
C ASN A 12 34.84 -12.69 -45.42
N ARG A 13 34.59 -13.05 -44.16
CA ARG A 13 34.97 -14.36 -43.59
C ARG A 13 33.71 -15.13 -43.21
N GLN A 14 33.36 -16.11 -44.05
CA GLN A 14 32.47 -17.20 -43.70
C GLN A 14 33.26 -18.20 -42.84
N ILE A 15 32.77 -18.49 -41.63
CA ILE A 15 33.24 -19.61 -40.81
C ILE A 15 32.13 -20.65 -40.84
N SER A 16 32.40 -21.76 -41.53
CA SER A 16 31.61 -22.98 -41.50
C SER A 16 32.05 -23.82 -40.29
N TYR A 17 31.12 -24.18 -39.42
CA TYR A 17 31.33 -25.24 -38.43
C TYR A 17 30.58 -26.50 -38.87
N SER A 18 31.36 -27.58 -38.96
CA SER A 18 30.95 -28.88 -39.42
C SER A 18 30.18 -29.62 -38.34
N THR A 19 29.00 -30.13 -38.68
CA THR A 19 28.27 -31.14 -37.90
C THR A 19 28.94 -32.50 -38.09
N LYS A 20 29.38 -33.12 -36.99
CA LYS A 20 29.69 -34.55 -36.95
C LYS A 20 28.81 -35.24 -35.93
N ASP A 21 28.19 -36.29 -36.44
CA ASP A 21 27.36 -37.27 -35.75
C ASP A 21 28.06 -37.91 -34.56
N LEU A 22 27.30 -38.16 -33.51
CA LEU A 22 27.58 -39.22 -32.54
C LEU A 22 26.25 -39.72 -31.97
N ASP A 23 25.82 -40.84 -32.53
CA ASP A 23 24.79 -41.72 -31.99
C ASP A 23 25.11 -42.14 -30.56
N SER A 24 24.16 -41.93 -29.66
CA SER A 24 24.02 -42.80 -28.49
C SER A 24 22.54 -42.93 -28.09
N THR A 25 21.99 -44.08 -28.44
CA THR A 25 20.71 -44.60 -27.99
C THR A 25 20.83 -45.04 -26.52
N LYS A 26 20.14 -44.34 -25.61
CA LYS A 26 19.79 -44.89 -24.28
C LYS A 26 18.39 -44.46 -23.85
N HIS A 27 17.68 -45.47 -23.33
CA HIS A 27 16.34 -45.49 -22.77
C HIS A 27 15.96 -44.27 -21.94
N TYR A 28 14.83 -43.64 -22.28
CA TYR A 28 14.09 -42.76 -21.38
C TYR A 28 13.01 -43.59 -20.68
N ASP A 29 13.26 -43.91 -19.41
CA ASP A 29 12.22 -44.33 -18.49
C ASP A 29 11.41 -43.11 -18.04
N GLN A 30 10.10 -43.29 -18.03
CA GLN A 30 9.11 -42.35 -17.54
C GLN A 30 9.33 -42.07 -16.05
N ILE A 31 9.94 -40.92 -15.73
CA ILE A 31 9.86 -40.36 -14.38
C ILE A 31 8.54 -39.59 -14.26
N GLN A 32 7.59 -40.21 -13.56
CA GLN A 32 6.40 -39.54 -13.06
C GLN A 32 6.82 -38.33 -12.21
N LEU A 33 6.39 -37.14 -12.62
CA LEU A 33 6.37 -35.95 -11.79
C LEU A 33 5.59 -36.26 -10.50
N GLN A 34 6.32 -36.53 -9.42
CA GLN A 34 5.73 -36.58 -8.09
C GLN A 34 5.35 -35.16 -7.68
N ASN A 35 4.06 -35.00 -7.36
CA ASN A 35 3.45 -33.84 -6.77
C ASN A 35 4.37 -33.18 -5.73
N SER A 36 4.82 -31.96 -6.02
CA SER A 36 5.28 -31.04 -4.98
C SER A 36 4.12 -30.86 -4.00
N LYS A 37 4.34 -31.27 -2.74
CA LYS A 37 3.41 -30.96 -1.66
C LYS A 37 3.36 -29.44 -1.54
N SER A 38 2.25 -28.86 -1.98
CA SER A 38 1.90 -27.49 -1.63
C SER A 38 1.80 -27.41 -0.11
N TYR A 39 2.57 -26.50 0.50
CA TYR A 39 2.30 -26.06 1.85
C TYR A 39 1.00 -25.26 1.80
N LEU A 40 -0.13 -25.97 1.87
CA LEU A 40 -1.44 -25.38 2.05
C LEU A 40 -1.47 -24.75 3.44
N ILE A 41 -1.13 -23.47 3.51
CA ILE A 41 -1.40 -22.61 4.66
C ILE A 41 -2.90 -22.35 4.65
N GLY A 42 -3.64 -23.11 5.46
CA GLY A 42 -5.04 -22.82 5.76
C GLY A 42 -5.13 -21.60 6.65
N SER A 43 -5.25 -20.41 6.07
CA SER A 43 -5.58 -19.17 6.79
C SER A 43 -7.07 -19.11 7.10
N HIS A 44 -7.48 -19.85 8.13
CA HIS A 44 -8.68 -19.50 8.89
C HIS A 44 -8.23 -18.96 10.23
N TYR A 45 -8.56 -17.69 10.50
CA TYR A 45 -8.85 -17.05 11.79
C TYR A 45 -8.43 -15.57 11.73
N PHE A 46 -9.37 -14.72 11.32
CA PHE A 46 -9.40 -13.34 11.81
C PHE A 46 -10.75 -13.14 12.49
N GLN A 47 -10.78 -13.33 13.81
CA GLN A 47 -11.89 -12.86 14.65
C GLN A 47 -11.50 -11.50 15.24
N PRO A 48 -12.30 -10.45 15.06
CA PRO A 48 -12.14 -9.24 15.86
C PRO A 48 -12.64 -9.53 17.28
N THR A 49 -11.73 -9.76 18.23
CA THR A 49 -12.07 -9.98 19.64
C THR A 49 -12.45 -8.66 20.33
N LEU A 50 -13.68 -8.21 20.18
CA LEU A 50 -14.30 -7.24 21.11
C LEU A 50 -14.88 -8.03 22.30
N LYS A 51 -14.08 -8.22 23.36
CA LYS A 51 -14.60 -8.70 24.65
C LYS A 51 -15.34 -7.56 25.37
N VAL A 52 -16.66 -7.52 25.22
CA VAL A 52 -17.55 -6.76 26.10
C VAL A 52 -17.66 -7.53 27.43
N ILE A 53 -17.02 -7.01 28.49
CA ILE A 53 -17.19 -7.52 29.85
C ILE A 53 -18.51 -6.97 30.39
N ASN A 54 -19.57 -7.77 30.33
CA ASN A 54 -20.80 -7.51 31.08
C ASN A 54 -20.61 -7.91 32.54
N GLY A 55 -20.76 -6.93 33.44
CA GLY A 55 -20.73 -7.15 34.88
C GLY A 55 -21.90 -8.01 35.36
N GLN A 56 -21.58 -9.17 35.93
CA GLN A 56 -22.50 -9.91 36.77
C GLN A 56 -22.05 -9.83 38.24
N LYS A 57 -22.99 -9.45 39.11
CA LYS A 57 -22.85 -9.38 40.56
C LYS A 57 -22.45 -10.75 41.14
N PRO A 58 -21.51 -10.84 42.09
CA PRO A 58 -21.33 -12.06 42.86
C PRO A 58 -22.26 -12.07 44.07
N GLN A 59 -23.09 -13.11 44.17
CA GLN A 59 -23.74 -13.51 45.41
C GLN A 59 -22.77 -14.35 46.26
N LEU A 60 -22.60 -13.87 47.49
CA LEU A 60 -22.26 -14.55 48.75
C LEU A 60 -22.08 -16.08 48.70
N PHE A 61 -20.91 -16.56 49.15
CA PHE A 61 -20.81 -17.65 50.14
C PHE A 61 -19.51 -17.53 50.96
N ILE A 62 -19.59 -18.07 52.18
CA ILE A 62 -18.87 -17.75 53.43
C ILE A 62 -17.70 -18.72 53.69
N ASN A 63 -16.77 -18.29 54.57
CA ASN A 63 -15.66 -18.99 55.28
C ASN A 63 -14.27 -18.81 54.64
N GLN A 64 -13.17 -18.44 55.32
CA GLN A 64 -12.83 -18.38 56.75
C GLN A 64 -11.67 -17.37 57.02
N LYS A 65 -11.55 -16.97 58.30
CA LYS A 65 -10.60 -16.11 59.04
C LYS A 65 -9.10 -16.23 58.61
N SER A 66 -8.23 -15.22 58.70
CA SER A 66 -7.80 -14.53 59.95
C SER A 66 -7.02 -13.20 59.76
N ASN A 67 -7.33 -12.24 60.66
CA ASN A 67 -6.53 -11.26 61.41
C ASN A 67 -5.28 -10.54 60.83
N LEU A 68 -5.34 -9.20 60.80
CA LEU A 68 -4.57 -8.20 61.61
C LEU A 68 -4.78 -6.80 60.98
N GLN A 69 -5.47 -5.85 61.67
CA GLN A 69 -4.91 -4.68 62.40
C GLN A 69 -3.86 -3.88 61.58
N ASN A 70 -3.91 -2.55 61.36
CA ASN A 70 -4.45 -1.41 62.11
C ASN A 70 -4.43 -0.13 61.23
N GLN A 71 -5.39 0.80 61.49
CA GLN A 71 -5.27 2.28 61.63
C GLN A 71 -4.68 3.12 60.45
N SER A 72 -5.09 4.35 60.10
CA SER A 72 -5.80 5.47 60.76
C SER A 72 -6.11 6.62 59.76
N PHE A 73 -7.20 7.39 60.01
CA PHE A 73 -7.39 8.89 59.99
C PHE A 73 -6.90 9.74 58.78
N LEU A 74 -7.48 10.83 58.25
CA LEU A 74 -8.51 11.88 58.50
C LEU A 74 -8.93 12.41 57.10
N ASP A 75 -10.16 12.80 56.73
CA ASP A 75 -11.11 13.83 57.20
C ASP A 75 -10.79 15.31 56.86
N LEU A 76 -11.83 15.99 56.32
CA LEU A 76 -12.05 17.45 56.10
C LEU A 76 -11.34 18.10 54.88
N SER A 77 -11.93 18.98 54.06
CA SER A 77 -13.00 19.98 54.30
C SER A 77 -13.60 20.53 52.99
N ASN A 78 -14.86 20.99 53.10
CA ASN A 78 -15.61 21.83 52.17
C ASN A 78 -15.07 23.27 52.11
N VAL A 79 -15.16 23.94 50.95
CA VAL A 79 -15.42 25.39 50.85
C VAL A 79 -16.20 25.70 49.56
N GLU A 80 -17.40 26.27 49.72
CA GLU A 80 -18.19 26.95 48.70
C GLU A 80 -17.66 28.37 48.46
N SER A 81 -17.81 28.92 47.25
CA SER A 81 -18.02 30.38 47.09
C SER A 81 -18.73 30.74 45.78
N LEU A 82 -19.58 31.75 45.90
CA LEU A 82 -20.54 32.30 44.96
C LEU A 82 -19.92 33.35 44.00
N GLY A 83 -20.62 33.66 42.90
CA GLY A 83 -20.72 35.04 42.40
C GLY A 83 -20.56 35.30 40.89
N SER A 84 -21.62 35.06 40.10
CA SER A 84 -22.41 35.98 39.23
C SER A 84 -21.79 37.22 38.50
N PRO A 85 -22.48 37.87 37.53
CA PRO A 85 -22.04 37.96 36.13
C PRO A 85 -21.89 39.40 35.58
N PHE A 86 -21.39 39.57 34.36
CA PHE A 86 -21.57 40.80 33.57
C PHE A 86 -21.92 40.51 32.11
N SER A 87 -23.00 41.15 31.67
CA SER A 87 -23.57 41.23 30.33
C SER A 87 -23.26 42.59 29.68
N LYS A 88 -23.09 42.65 28.35
CA LYS A 88 -23.53 43.71 27.39
C LYS A 88 -22.88 43.46 26.01
N ARG A 89 -23.67 43.25 24.93
CA ARG A 89 -24.25 44.20 23.93
C ARG A 89 -23.25 44.66 22.85
N GLU A 90 -23.50 44.23 21.60
CA GLU A 90 -23.86 45.02 20.39
C GLU A 90 -22.57 45.45 19.62
N ASP A 91 -22.42 45.28 18.31
CA ASP A 91 -23.18 45.89 17.22
C ASP A 91 -23.11 45.12 15.88
N LYS A 92 -24.15 45.35 15.06
CA LYS A 92 -24.21 45.06 13.62
C LYS A 92 -23.77 46.29 12.83
N ILE A 93 -23.07 46.09 11.72
CA ILE A 93 -22.99 47.09 10.63
C ILE A 93 -23.29 46.37 9.32
N ASP A 94 -24.24 46.94 8.60
CA ASP A 94 -24.72 46.60 7.25
C ASP A 94 -24.31 47.74 6.29
N ASP A 95 -24.56 47.53 4.99
CA ASP A 95 -24.35 48.40 3.82
C ASP A 95 -22.95 48.26 3.16
N GLY A 96 -22.78 47.86 1.90
CA GLY A 96 -23.68 47.80 0.75
C GLY A 96 -23.11 48.68 -0.36
N PHE A 97 -22.59 48.12 -1.46
CA PHE A 97 -22.49 48.83 -2.75
C PHE A 97 -22.44 47.87 -3.94
N THR A 98 -23.25 48.23 -4.93
CA THR A 98 -23.62 47.50 -6.14
C THR A 98 -22.80 47.89 -7.38
N ASN A 99 -22.78 46.96 -8.34
CA ASN A 99 -22.71 47.14 -9.81
C ASN A 99 -21.39 47.58 -10.48
N PHE A 100 -20.86 46.74 -11.38
CA PHE A 100 -20.67 47.11 -12.80
C PHE A 100 -20.57 45.86 -13.71
N ARG A 101 -21.41 45.83 -14.75
CA ARG A 101 -21.32 44.92 -15.90
C ARG A 101 -20.32 45.46 -16.92
N GLY A 102 -19.57 44.56 -17.57
CA GLY A 102 -19.46 44.58 -19.03
C GLY A 102 -18.07 44.59 -19.68
N ARG A 103 -17.97 43.69 -20.67
CA ARG A 103 -17.16 43.69 -21.90
C ARG A 103 -15.84 42.91 -21.93
N GLU A 104 -15.92 41.85 -22.73
CA GLU A 104 -14.86 41.19 -23.48
C GLU A 104 -13.90 42.17 -24.16
N LYS A 105 -12.61 41.81 -24.18
CA LYS A 105 -11.76 41.90 -25.37
C LYS A 105 -10.52 41.00 -25.20
N SER A 106 -10.30 40.22 -26.25
CA SER A 106 -9.10 39.47 -26.58
C SER A 106 -7.85 40.35 -26.58
N LEU A 107 -6.70 39.79 -26.17
CA LEU A 107 -5.37 40.09 -26.71
C LEU A 107 -4.34 39.05 -26.19
N LYS A 108 -3.38 38.77 -27.07
CA LYS A 108 -2.33 37.72 -27.03
C LYS A 108 -1.35 37.89 -25.86
N PRO A 109 -0.63 36.82 -25.44
CA PRO A 109 0.37 36.92 -24.39
C PRO A 109 1.65 37.59 -24.92
N GLN A 110 2.04 38.70 -24.31
CA GLN A 110 3.40 39.24 -24.37
C GLN A 110 4.17 38.85 -23.11
N LEU A 111 5.45 38.56 -23.34
CA LEU A 111 6.51 38.22 -22.39
C LEU A 111 6.52 39.09 -21.13
N SER A 112 6.61 38.45 -19.97
CA SER A 112 7.00 39.09 -18.71
C SER A 112 8.51 38.94 -18.47
N PRO A 113 9.26 40.02 -18.18
CA PRO A 113 10.52 39.99 -17.45
C PRO A 113 10.26 40.08 -15.93
N TYR A 114 11.32 40.04 -15.10
CA TYR A 114 11.40 40.10 -13.62
C TYR A 114 11.61 38.74 -12.94
N LEU A 115 12.42 38.57 -11.88
CA LEU A 115 13.32 39.44 -11.11
C LEU A 115 14.32 38.52 -10.40
N THR A 116 15.59 38.92 -10.40
CA THR A 116 16.66 38.36 -9.58
C THR A 116 16.42 38.69 -8.11
N ASN A 117 16.19 37.67 -7.27
CA ASN A 117 16.20 37.81 -5.82
C ASN A 117 17.65 37.95 -5.32
N GLN A 118 18.03 39.16 -4.93
CA GLN A 118 19.22 39.39 -4.10
C GLN A 118 18.87 38.99 -2.66
N GLN A 119 19.58 38.01 -2.12
CA GLN A 119 19.50 37.66 -0.71
C GLN A 119 20.11 38.80 0.13
N SER A 120 19.43 39.19 1.21
CA SER A 120 19.85 40.24 2.14
C SER A 120 21.04 39.80 3.01
N PHE A 121 21.97 40.72 3.28
CA PHE A 121 23.17 40.52 4.12
C PHE A 121 22.90 40.02 5.56
N SER A 122 21.67 40.14 6.06
CA SER A 122 21.26 39.70 7.40
C SER A 122 21.31 38.18 7.58
N THR A 123 21.12 37.39 6.52
CA THR A 123 21.13 35.92 6.60
C THR A 123 22.55 35.35 6.75
N ILE A 124 23.56 36.07 6.26
CA ILE A 124 24.97 35.63 6.25
C ILE A 124 25.59 35.74 7.66
N ASN A 125 25.29 36.80 8.41
CA ASN A 125 25.83 36.99 9.75
C ASN A 125 25.25 35.99 10.77
N ASN A 126 23.98 35.60 10.60
CA ASN A 126 23.36 34.60 11.46
C ASN A 126 24.02 33.21 11.27
N LEU A 127 24.31 32.84 10.02
CA LEU A 127 25.03 31.60 9.68
C LEU A 127 26.47 31.58 10.23
N GLN A 128 27.19 32.71 10.23
CA GLN A 128 28.54 32.78 10.82
C GLN A 128 28.52 32.62 12.34
N SER A 129 27.51 33.15 13.03
CA SER A 129 27.36 32.99 14.48
C SER A 129 27.02 31.55 14.88
N GLN A 130 26.11 30.91 14.16
CA GLN A 130 25.74 29.50 14.35
C GLN A 130 26.92 28.56 14.03
N ARG A 131 27.73 28.90 13.02
CA ARG A 131 28.97 28.19 12.70
C ARG A 131 29.98 28.23 13.84
N LYS A 132 30.18 29.38 14.48
CA LYS A 132 31.13 29.53 15.59
C LYS A 132 30.70 28.74 16.84
N ILE A 133 29.39 28.67 17.10
CA ILE A 133 28.83 27.82 18.16
C ILE A 133 29.10 26.34 17.86
N LEU A 134 28.98 25.93 16.60
CA LEU A 134 29.23 24.56 16.19
C LEU A 134 30.73 24.18 16.25
N GLU A 135 31.63 25.04 15.75
CA GLU A 135 33.08 24.82 15.82
C GLU A 135 33.52 24.67 17.30
N ASN A 136 32.98 25.51 18.20
CA ASN A 136 33.22 25.38 19.64
C ASN A 136 32.62 24.10 20.25
N ALA A 137 31.40 23.72 19.84
CA ALA A 137 30.75 22.51 20.33
C ALA A 137 31.48 21.23 19.88
N LEU A 138 32.24 21.28 18.79
CA LEU A 138 33.06 20.17 18.28
C LEU A 138 34.46 20.15 18.93
N ASP A 139 35.08 21.32 19.13
CA ASP A 139 36.43 21.49 19.71
C ASP A 139 36.54 21.23 21.22
N ASP A 140 35.43 21.11 21.95
CA ASP A 140 35.41 20.77 23.38
C ASP A 140 35.96 19.38 23.75
N SER A 141 36.55 18.66 22.79
CA SER A 141 37.34 17.43 23.02
C SER A 141 38.77 17.70 23.54
N ARG A 142 39.24 18.96 23.54
CA ARG A 142 40.62 19.32 23.96
C ARG A 142 40.80 19.78 25.41
N PHE A 143 39.74 19.80 26.22
CA PHE A 143 39.79 20.23 27.64
C PHE A 143 39.59 19.11 28.67
N GLN A 144 40.07 17.89 28.39
CA GLN A 144 40.24 16.85 29.40
C GLN A 144 41.71 16.51 29.70
N VAL A 145 42.61 17.50 29.74
CA VAL A 145 43.91 17.35 30.44
C VAL A 145 44.37 18.70 30.98
N CYS A 146 43.86 19.14 32.15
CA CYS A 146 44.67 19.90 33.13
C CYS A 146 43.91 20.28 34.40
N LYS A 147 44.56 19.98 35.54
CA LYS A 147 44.39 20.51 36.91
C LYS A 147 43.27 19.93 37.78
N GLN A 148 43.54 18.74 38.32
CA GLN A 148 43.22 18.46 39.72
C GLN A 148 44.26 19.14 40.63
N LYS A 149 43.83 20.15 41.39
CA LYS A 149 44.42 20.49 42.70
C LYS A 149 43.31 20.85 43.68
N LYS A 150 43.07 19.91 44.59
CA LYS A 150 42.71 20.02 46.02
C LYS A 150 41.81 21.19 46.44
N ILE A 151 40.56 20.85 46.78
CA ILE A 151 39.94 21.26 48.05
C ILE A 151 39.18 20.04 48.59
N ASP A 152 39.63 19.57 49.76
CA ASP A 152 38.94 18.60 50.61
C ASP A 152 37.86 19.31 51.43
N GLN A 153 36.67 18.73 51.56
CA GLN A 153 36.01 18.30 52.81
C GLN A 153 34.46 18.29 52.74
N SER A 154 33.92 17.12 53.12
CA SER A 154 32.54 16.77 53.57
C SER A 154 31.59 16.08 52.54
N PRO A 155 30.75 15.10 52.99
CA PRO A 155 30.66 13.78 52.34
C PRO A 155 29.29 13.31 51.81
N GLN A 156 29.36 12.33 50.89
CA GLN A 156 28.44 11.21 50.55
C GLN A 156 27.00 11.52 50.06
N PHE A 157 26.73 11.40 48.74
CA PHE A 157 26.30 10.20 47.96
C PHE A 157 24.80 9.84 48.06
N GLN A 158 24.02 10.09 46.99
CA GLN A 158 23.38 9.07 46.13
C GLN A 158 22.41 9.66 45.06
N ILE A 159 22.82 9.49 43.80
CA ILE A 159 22.08 9.15 42.56
C ILE A 159 20.54 9.33 42.55
N ALA A 160 20.04 10.18 41.65
CA ALA A 160 18.86 9.87 40.82
C ALA A 160 18.84 10.71 39.54
N LYS A 161 18.70 10.00 38.41
CA LYS A 161 18.33 10.51 37.08
C LYS A 161 17.06 11.35 37.21
N ASN A 162 17.03 12.58 36.69
CA ASN A 162 15.81 13.23 36.23
C ASN A 162 16.16 14.40 35.31
N GLY A 163 15.90 14.19 34.01
CA GLY A 163 15.78 15.26 33.03
C GLY A 163 14.50 16.06 33.29
N TYR A 164 14.60 17.35 32.97
CA TYR A 164 13.61 18.38 33.22
C TYR A 164 12.22 18.03 32.68
N PHE A 165 11.25 18.01 33.61
CA PHE A 165 9.83 18.15 33.37
C PHE A 165 9.50 19.63 33.18
N HIS A 166 8.81 19.98 32.09
CA HIS A 166 7.94 21.15 32.06
C HIS A 166 6.48 20.71 32.15
N ASN A 167 5.72 21.48 32.93
CA ASN A 167 4.39 21.21 33.44
C ASN A 167 3.30 21.09 32.36
N PHE A 168 2.59 19.96 32.37
CA PHE A 168 1.18 19.89 31.99
C PHE A 168 0.46 18.95 32.99
N GLN A 169 0.14 19.48 34.17
CA GLN A 169 -0.90 18.92 35.02
C GLN A 169 -2.17 19.72 34.80
N GLN A 170 -2.99 19.34 33.80
CA GLN A 170 -4.42 19.65 33.81
C GLN A 170 -5.28 18.89 32.79
N ILE A 171 -5.03 17.61 32.50
CA ILE A 171 -6.09 16.73 31.94
C ILE A 171 -5.99 15.33 32.57
N LYS A 172 -6.34 15.24 33.85
CA LYS A 172 -6.80 13.97 34.46
C LYS A 172 -8.29 14.16 34.71
N ASN A 173 -9.13 13.86 33.72
CA ASN A 173 -10.55 13.49 33.86
C ASN A 173 -11.18 13.19 32.49
N LEU A 174 -10.72 12.16 31.79
CA LEU A 174 -11.48 11.52 30.70
C LEU A 174 -11.35 9.99 30.82
N LYS A 175 -11.80 9.47 31.95
CA LYS A 175 -12.26 8.08 32.05
C LYS A 175 -13.76 8.15 32.23
N HIS A 176 -14.50 8.13 31.12
CA HIS A 176 -15.92 7.74 30.96
C HIS A 176 -16.40 8.27 29.59
N LEU A 177 -16.00 7.60 28.50
CA LEU A 177 -16.77 7.71 27.26
C LEU A 177 -17.99 6.82 27.41
N ILE A 178 -19.12 7.45 27.69
CA ILE A 178 -20.46 6.86 27.66
C ILE A 178 -20.80 6.56 26.19
N PRO A 179 -21.37 5.38 25.85
CA PRO A 179 -21.83 5.13 24.50
C PRO A 179 -22.98 6.08 24.14
N PHE A 180 -22.87 6.74 22.98
CA PHE A 180 -23.90 7.59 22.40
C PHE A 180 -25.25 6.86 22.34
N GLN A 181 -26.22 7.30 23.13
CA GLN A 181 -27.63 6.99 22.93
C GLN A 181 -28.18 8.02 21.94
N ILE A 182 -28.48 7.59 20.72
CA ILE A 182 -29.19 8.40 19.74
C ILE A 182 -30.67 8.40 20.14
N GLU A 183 -31.14 9.55 20.61
CA GLU A 183 -32.56 9.80 20.84
C GLU A 183 -33.35 9.72 19.53
N LYS A 184 -34.26 8.76 19.45
CA LYS A 184 -35.31 8.73 18.42
C LYS A 184 -36.35 9.81 18.76
N SER A 185 -36.31 10.94 18.07
CA SER A 185 -37.51 11.80 17.97
C SER A 185 -37.53 12.65 16.69
N VAL A 186 -38.11 12.11 15.61
CA VAL A 186 -38.74 12.93 14.58
C VAL A 186 -40.11 12.34 14.28
N LYS A 187 -41.16 13.08 14.66
CA LYS A 187 -42.54 12.82 14.28
C LYS A 187 -42.69 13.14 12.79
N GLU A 188 -42.85 12.12 11.97
CA GLU A 188 -43.21 12.27 10.56
C GLU A 188 -44.64 12.78 10.43
N LYS A 189 -44.83 13.88 9.67
CA LYS A 189 -46.12 14.32 9.16
C LYS A 189 -46.35 13.66 7.78
N PRO A 190 -47.59 13.27 7.43
CA PRO A 190 -47.87 12.67 6.14
C PRO A 190 -48.01 13.75 5.07
N ILE A 191 -47.16 13.72 4.04
CA ILE A 191 -47.34 14.52 2.83
C ILE A 191 -47.96 13.63 1.75
N GLN A 192 -49.22 13.94 1.45
CA GLN A 192 -49.96 13.40 0.32
C GLN A 192 -49.48 14.01 -1.00
N LYS A 193 -49.41 13.14 -2.01
CA LYS A 193 -49.78 13.31 -3.43
C LYS A 193 -49.41 14.64 -4.10
N GLN A 194 -48.47 14.56 -5.05
CA GLN A 194 -48.61 15.08 -6.43
C GLN A 194 -47.33 14.80 -7.22
N LYS A 195 -47.42 13.93 -8.24
CA LYS A 195 -46.68 13.97 -9.52
C LYS A 195 -46.91 12.66 -10.29
N GLU A 196 -48.04 12.59 -10.96
CA GLU A 196 -48.17 11.87 -12.22
C GLU A 196 -48.31 12.91 -13.33
N GLN A 197 -48.02 12.51 -14.57
CA GLN A 197 -47.86 13.33 -15.78
C GLN A 197 -46.47 13.96 -15.94
N VAL A 198 -45.54 13.20 -16.51
CA VAL A 198 -44.89 13.48 -17.81
C VAL A 198 -44.11 12.21 -18.16
N PHE A 199 -44.60 11.40 -19.11
CA PHE A 199 -43.86 10.52 -20.03
C PHE A 199 -44.86 9.58 -20.72
N SER A 200 -45.55 10.08 -21.75
CA SER A 200 -46.33 9.24 -22.67
C SER A 200 -46.07 9.65 -24.11
N SER A 201 -45.07 9.02 -24.73
CA SER A 201 -45.01 8.82 -26.18
C SER A 201 -44.05 7.68 -26.50
N ARG A 202 -44.53 6.44 -26.42
CA ARG A 202 -43.93 5.30 -27.12
C ARG A 202 -45.02 4.57 -27.89
N SER A 203 -44.71 4.32 -29.14
CA SER A 203 -45.47 3.63 -30.18
C SER A 203 -46.00 2.26 -29.76
N PRO A 204 -47.12 1.78 -30.33
CA PRO A 204 -47.63 0.44 -30.05
C PRO A 204 -46.77 -0.61 -30.77
N GLU A 205 -45.98 -1.36 -30.02
CA GLU A 205 -45.43 -2.63 -30.49
C GLU A 205 -46.56 -3.67 -30.60
N LYS A 206 -46.67 -4.24 -31.80
CA LYS A 206 -47.60 -5.32 -32.13
C LYS A 206 -47.23 -6.55 -31.30
N SER A 207 -48.07 -6.88 -30.31
CA SER A 207 -48.02 -8.17 -29.61
C SER A 207 -48.36 -9.30 -30.59
N LEU A 208 -47.37 -10.15 -30.91
CA LEU A 208 -47.60 -11.46 -31.54
C LEU A 208 -48.28 -12.38 -30.53
N THR A 209 -49.62 -12.41 -30.56
CA THR A 209 -50.41 -13.46 -29.92
C THR A 209 -50.19 -14.77 -30.68
N TYR A 210 -49.42 -15.69 -30.11
CA TYR A 210 -49.41 -17.08 -30.57
C TYR A 210 -50.76 -17.74 -30.24
N PRO A 211 -51.39 -18.45 -31.18
CA PRO A 211 -52.61 -19.19 -30.87
C PRO A 211 -52.28 -20.32 -29.88
N LEU A 212 -52.93 -20.31 -28.71
CA LEU A 212 -52.96 -21.46 -27.81
C LEU A 212 -53.47 -22.67 -28.59
N LYS A 213 -52.58 -23.64 -28.85
CA LYS A 213 -52.98 -24.95 -29.37
C LYS A 213 -53.87 -25.62 -28.34
N LYS A 214 -55.12 -25.93 -28.72
CA LYS A 214 -56.05 -26.72 -27.93
C LYS A 214 -55.35 -28.02 -27.49
N PRO A 215 -55.47 -28.44 -26.22
CA PRO A 215 -54.90 -29.69 -25.76
C PRO A 215 -55.51 -30.85 -26.56
N LEU A 216 -54.66 -31.58 -27.30
CA LEU A 216 -55.05 -32.82 -27.96
C LEU A 216 -55.43 -33.84 -26.89
N VAL A 217 -56.73 -34.07 -26.73
CA VAL A 217 -57.28 -35.15 -25.90
C VAL A 217 -56.89 -36.47 -26.57
N ARG A 218 -55.78 -37.06 -26.12
CA ARG A 218 -55.37 -38.40 -26.53
C ARG A 218 -56.31 -39.42 -25.90
N SER A 219 -56.80 -40.37 -26.70
CA SER A 219 -57.68 -41.44 -26.21
C SER A 219 -57.03 -42.21 -25.05
N LYS A 220 -57.85 -42.69 -24.10
CA LYS A 220 -57.38 -43.46 -22.93
C LYS A 220 -56.56 -44.69 -23.35
N GLU A 221 -56.87 -45.28 -24.50
CA GLU A 221 -56.12 -46.40 -25.08
C GLU A 221 -54.67 -46.02 -25.47
N THR A 222 -54.44 -44.79 -25.95
CA THR A 222 -53.09 -44.33 -26.30
C THR A 222 -52.26 -44.05 -25.04
N GLN A 223 -52.91 -43.63 -23.95
CA GLN A 223 -52.23 -43.38 -22.67
C GLN A 223 -51.83 -44.68 -21.97
N GLU A 224 -52.64 -45.74 -22.05
CA GLU A 224 -52.28 -47.06 -21.52
C GLU A 224 -51.18 -47.75 -22.33
N LYS A 225 -51.18 -47.64 -23.65
CA LYS A 225 -50.08 -48.16 -24.50
C LYS A 225 -48.74 -47.45 -24.22
N ILE A 226 -48.77 -46.16 -23.82
CA ILE A 226 -47.58 -45.42 -23.40
C ILE A 226 -47.13 -45.83 -21.99
N LYS A 227 -48.06 -46.01 -21.03
CA LYS A 227 -47.72 -46.54 -19.68
C LYS A 227 -47.12 -47.94 -19.74
N ASN A 228 -47.63 -48.82 -20.59
CA ASN A 228 -47.12 -50.18 -20.74
C ASN A 228 -45.78 -50.25 -21.48
N LYS A 229 -45.48 -49.30 -22.39
CA LYS A 229 -44.13 -49.15 -22.98
C LYS A 229 -43.10 -48.56 -22.00
N LEU A 230 -43.52 -47.77 -21.02
CA LEU A 230 -42.65 -47.22 -19.98
C LEU A 230 -42.30 -48.24 -18.89
N GLN A 231 -43.18 -49.21 -18.61
CA GLN A 231 -42.90 -50.24 -17.58
C GLN A 231 -41.98 -51.38 -18.07
N ARG A 232 -41.82 -51.58 -19.40
CA ARG A 232 -40.92 -52.60 -19.98
C ARG A 232 -39.48 -52.14 -20.25
N LYS A 233 -39.09 -50.93 -19.84
CA LYS A 233 -37.69 -50.45 -19.86
C LYS A 233 -37.05 -50.47 -18.46
N LYS A 234 -37.32 -51.48 -17.64
CA LYS A 234 -36.55 -51.75 -16.43
C LYS A 234 -35.32 -52.59 -16.80
N SER A 235 -34.17 -52.13 -16.32
CA SER A 235 -32.80 -52.69 -16.44
C SER A 235 -32.11 -52.63 -17.80
N ILE A 236 -31.99 -51.44 -18.39
CA ILE A 236 -30.69 -51.07 -18.96
C ILE A 236 -29.99 -50.32 -17.83
N HIS A 237 -28.93 -50.91 -17.26
CA HIS A 237 -27.97 -50.16 -16.46
C HIS A 237 -27.37 -49.10 -17.38
N LEU A 238 -28.02 -47.93 -17.45
CA LEU A 238 -27.31 -46.72 -17.81
C LEU A 238 -26.17 -46.62 -16.80
N PRO A 239 -24.89 -46.62 -17.23
CA PRO A 239 -23.82 -46.30 -16.31
C PRO A 239 -24.24 -44.99 -15.66
N GLN A 240 -24.23 -44.96 -14.33
CA GLN A 240 -24.40 -43.72 -13.60
C GLN A 240 -23.42 -42.75 -14.24
N ILE A 241 -23.94 -41.80 -15.03
CA ILE A 241 -23.18 -40.64 -15.46
C ILE A 241 -22.92 -39.97 -14.12
N SER A 242 -21.78 -40.30 -13.53
CA SER A 242 -21.34 -39.73 -12.29
C SER A 242 -21.49 -38.23 -12.45
N ASN A 243 -22.00 -37.57 -11.42
CA ASN A 243 -22.02 -36.12 -11.28
C ASN A 243 -20.58 -35.58 -11.22
N ASN A 244 -19.77 -35.87 -12.23
CA ASN A 244 -18.60 -35.13 -12.59
C ASN A 244 -19.14 -33.82 -13.16
N GLU A 245 -19.62 -32.93 -12.30
CA GLU A 245 -19.51 -31.51 -12.63
C GLU A 245 -18.09 -31.34 -13.13
N ASP A 246 -17.93 -30.95 -14.41
CA ASP A 246 -16.62 -30.68 -15.01
C ASP A 246 -15.80 -29.93 -13.97
N THR A 247 -14.63 -30.46 -13.58
CA THR A 247 -13.72 -29.84 -12.60
C THR A 247 -13.52 -28.35 -12.89
N ILE A 248 -13.51 -28.02 -14.17
CA ILE A 248 -13.50 -26.69 -14.77
C ILE A 248 -14.68 -25.81 -14.31
N ASN A 249 -15.92 -26.30 -14.36
CA ASN A 249 -17.09 -25.56 -13.90
C ASN A 249 -17.03 -25.31 -12.39
N ARG A 250 -16.51 -26.27 -11.62
CA ARG A 250 -16.30 -26.09 -10.18
C ARG A 250 -15.27 -24.99 -9.91
N LYS A 251 -14.13 -25.02 -10.59
CA LYS A 251 -13.10 -23.97 -10.48
C LYS A 251 -13.64 -22.59 -10.86
N LEU A 252 -14.35 -22.48 -11.99
CA LEU A 252 -14.95 -21.22 -12.43
C LEU A 252 -15.98 -20.69 -11.42
N LYS A 253 -16.83 -21.56 -10.86
CA LYS A 253 -17.78 -21.19 -9.80
C LYS A 253 -17.05 -20.67 -8.55
N CYS A 254 -15.98 -21.34 -8.12
CA CYS A 254 -15.15 -20.88 -7.01
C CYS A 254 -14.53 -19.51 -7.30
N PHE A 255 -13.92 -19.33 -8.48
CA PHE A 255 -13.32 -18.06 -8.88
C PHE A 255 -14.34 -16.92 -8.92
N LEU A 256 -15.48 -17.11 -9.58
CA LEU A 256 -16.57 -16.12 -9.63
C LEU A 256 -17.12 -15.78 -8.25
N ARG A 257 -17.16 -16.76 -7.35
CA ARG A 257 -17.54 -16.53 -5.95
C ARG A 257 -16.51 -15.66 -5.24
N THR A 258 -15.22 -15.99 -5.31
CA THR A 258 -14.14 -15.18 -4.73
C THR A 258 -14.12 -13.75 -5.30
N LEU A 259 -14.37 -13.58 -6.60
CA LEU A 259 -14.50 -12.26 -7.21
C LEU A 259 -15.68 -11.48 -6.62
N PHE A 260 -16.85 -12.12 -6.48
CA PHE A 260 -18.01 -11.48 -5.89
C PHE A 260 -17.78 -11.11 -4.41
N GLU A 261 -17.10 -11.96 -3.65
CA GLU A 261 -16.68 -11.68 -2.27
C GLU A 261 -15.84 -10.40 -2.21
N ASN A 262 -14.85 -10.27 -3.08
CA ASN A 262 -14.01 -9.08 -3.17
C ASN A 262 -14.77 -7.84 -3.70
N GLN A 263 -15.69 -8.00 -4.65
CA GLN A 263 -16.57 -6.92 -5.13
C GLN A 263 -17.43 -6.36 -3.99
N CYS A 264 -18.02 -7.24 -3.19
CA CYS A 264 -18.81 -6.87 -2.01
C CYS A 264 -17.97 -6.09 -1.01
N MET A 265 -16.72 -6.52 -0.80
CA MET A 265 -15.79 -5.80 0.05
C MET A 265 -15.54 -4.38 -0.50
N HIS A 266 -15.49 -4.17 -1.81
CA HIS A 266 -15.40 -2.84 -2.45
C HIS A 266 -16.76 -2.13 -2.64
N MET A 267 -17.83 -2.63 -2.03
CA MET A 267 -19.19 -2.08 -2.13
C MET A 267 -19.69 -1.93 -3.57
N ILE A 268 -19.25 -2.81 -4.46
CA ILE A 268 -19.65 -2.83 -5.86
C ILE A 268 -20.28 -4.15 -6.23
N TYR A 269 -21.03 -4.14 -7.32
CA TYR A 269 -21.40 -5.34 -8.04
C TYR A 269 -21.23 -5.09 -9.54
N VAL A 270 -20.52 -6.00 -10.20
CA VAL A 270 -20.42 -6.01 -11.65
C VAL A 270 -21.06 -7.28 -12.14
N ARG A 271 -22.17 -7.14 -12.86
CA ARG A 271 -22.84 -8.29 -13.47
C ARG A 271 -21.92 -8.90 -14.53
N PRO A 272 -21.57 -10.20 -14.45
CA PRO A 272 -20.85 -10.88 -15.51
C PRO A 272 -21.62 -10.73 -16.83
N SER A 273 -20.95 -10.19 -17.85
CA SER A 273 -21.55 -10.05 -19.16
C SER A 273 -21.73 -11.42 -19.81
N ALA A 274 -22.73 -11.57 -20.70
CA ALA A 274 -22.90 -12.81 -21.45
C ALA A 274 -21.66 -13.10 -22.31
N ILE A 275 -21.25 -12.10 -23.11
CA ILE A 275 -19.96 -12.02 -23.81
C ILE A 275 -19.70 -10.52 -24.08
N ARG A 276 -18.73 -9.91 -23.39
CA ARG A 276 -18.20 -8.59 -23.74
C ARG A 276 -16.69 -8.66 -23.77
N ILE A 277 -16.11 -8.33 -24.92
CA ILE A 277 -14.67 -8.19 -25.07
C ILE A 277 -14.29 -6.80 -24.55
N GLN A 278 -13.34 -6.77 -23.63
CA GLN A 278 -12.72 -5.55 -23.12
C GLN A 278 -11.41 -5.30 -23.87
N ARG A 279 -10.99 -4.05 -23.96
CA ARG A 279 -9.76 -3.65 -24.63
C ARG A 279 -8.72 -3.19 -23.62
N TYR A 280 -7.50 -3.66 -23.82
CA TYR A 280 -6.34 -3.19 -23.07
C TYR A 280 -5.27 -2.61 -23.99
N LEU A 281 -4.47 -1.70 -23.46
CA LEU A 281 -3.28 -1.18 -24.11
C LEU A 281 -2.09 -1.28 -23.15
N ILE A 282 -0.95 -1.75 -23.65
CA ILE A 282 0.31 -1.80 -22.91
C ILE A 282 1.29 -0.86 -23.59
N LYS A 283 1.92 0.01 -22.81
CA LYS A 283 3.01 0.89 -23.28
C LYS A 283 4.25 0.77 -22.39
N ASP A 284 4.56 -0.43 -21.95
CA ASP A 284 5.70 -0.70 -21.09
C ASP A 284 6.54 -1.83 -21.67
N ALA A 285 7.56 -1.48 -22.46
CA ALA A 285 8.41 -2.45 -23.13
C ALA A 285 9.11 -3.42 -22.16
N LYS A 286 9.31 -3.02 -20.89
CA LYS A 286 9.98 -3.88 -19.89
C LYS A 286 9.09 -5.01 -19.40
N HIS A 287 7.79 -4.76 -19.29
CA HIS A 287 6.81 -5.70 -18.74
C HIS A 287 5.85 -6.27 -19.79
N GLU A 288 5.97 -5.84 -21.05
CA GLU A 288 5.01 -6.17 -22.10
C GLU A 288 4.78 -7.66 -22.26
N GLU A 289 5.84 -8.45 -22.37
CA GLU A 289 5.72 -9.91 -22.60
C GLU A 289 5.01 -10.59 -21.42
N LEU A 290 5.41 -10.27 -20.19
CA LEU A 290 4.82 -10.80 -18.96
C LEU A 290 3.34 -10.45 -18.86
N VAL A 291 3.00 -9.17 -19.08
CA VAL A 291 1.62 -8.70 -19.00
C VAL A 291 0.76 -9.33 -20.10
N LYS A 292 1.25 -9.42 -21.34
CA LYS A 292 0.57 -10.12 -22.45
C LYS A 292 0.35 -11.60 -22.14
N ARG A 293 1.32 -12.27 -21.52
CA ARG A 293 1.20 -13.66 -21.08
C ARG A 293 0.07 -13.81 -20.07
N CYS A 294 -0.04 -12.93 -19.06
CA CYS A 294 -1.14 -12.94 -18.11
C CYS A 294 -2.51 -12.61 -18.74
N PHE A 295 -2.56 -11.76 -19.77
CA PHE A 295 -3.79 -11.52 -20.55
C PHE A 295 -4.18 -12.70 -21.42
N SER A 296 -3.24 -13.56 -21.84
CA SER A 296 -3.57 -14.76 -22.64
C SER A 296 -4.49 -15.74 -21.91
N TYR A 297 -4.51 -15.71 -20.57
CA TYR A 297 -5.44 -16.47 -19.74
C TYR A 297 -6.84 -15.84 -19.69
N ARG A 298 -6.93 -14.52 -19.93
CA ARG A 298 -8.14 -13.71 -19.89
C ARG A 298 -8.71 -13.49 -21.28
N TRP A 299 -9.25 -14.56 -21.89
CA TRP A 299 -9.71 -14.54 -23.30
C TRP A 299 -10.80 -13.49 -23.63
N TRP A 300 -11.45 -12.91 -22.62
CA TRP A 300 -12.41 -11.79 -22.79
C TRP A 300 -11.74 -10.41 -22.87
N TRP A 301 -10.41 -10.37 -22.92
CA TRP A 301 -9.61 -9.19 -23.19
C TRP A 301 -8.96 -9.27 -24.56
N GLN A 302 -8.88 -8.13 -25.23
CA GLN A 302 -8.26 -7.98 -26.53
C GLN A 302 -7.29 -6.79 -26.50
N GLU A 303 -6.09 -6.99 -27.05
CA GLU A 303 -5.13 -5.91 -27.21
C GLU A 303 -5.64 -4.89 -28.22
N SER A 304 -5.59 -3.60 -27.85
CA SER A 304 -5.84 -2.49 -28.76
C SER A 304 -4.55 -2.08 -29.47
N ASN A 305 -4.63 -1.85 -30.77
CA ASN A 305 -3.51 -1.35 -31.57
C ASN A 305 -3.40 0.19 -31.50
N ASN A 306 -4.51 0.88 -31.21
CA ASN A 306 -4.59 2.35 -31.27
C ASN A 306 -4.89 2.96 -29.91
N GLN A 307 -4.28 4.12 -29.66
CA GLN A 307 -4.50 4.89 -28.42
C GLN A 307 -5.86 5.61 -28.39
N ASP A 308 -6.44 5.84 -29.56
CA ASP A 308 -7.72 6.56 -29.73
C ASP A 308 -8.94 5.64 -29.54
N GLU A 309 -8.72 4.34 -29.37
CA GLU A 309 -9.80 3.40 -29.07
C GLU A 309 -10.31 3.57 -27.64
N ASP A 310 -11.58 3.20 -27.42
CA ASP A 310 -12.16 3.17 -26.09
C ASP A 310 -11.54 1.99 -25.31
N ILE A 311 -10.40 2.27 -24.69
CA ILE A 311 -9.61 1.32 -23.90
C ILE A 311 -10.13 1.33 -22.47
N GLU A 312 -10.47 0.14 -21.95
CA GLU A 312 -10.88 -0.05 -20.56
C GLU A 312 -9.69 -0.22 -19.60
N PHE A 313 -8.56 -0.78 -20.06
CA PHE A 313 -7.35 -0.92 -19.24
C PHE A 313 -6.09 -0.39 -19.92
N PHE A 314 -5.36 0.47 -19.22
CA PHE A 314 -4.09 1.01 -19.69
C PHE A 314 -2.95 0.66 -18.72
N TRP A 315 -2.02 -0.17 -19.19
CA TRP A 315 -0.76 -0.47 -18.51
C TRP A 315 0.34 0.41 -19.07
N TYR A 316 0.94 1.26 -18.24
CA TYR A 316 2.05 2.12 -18.61
C TYR A 316 3.17 2.08 -17.57
N SER A 317 4.38 2.44 -17.98
CA SER A 317 5.54 2.45 -17.06
C SER A 317 5.55 3.66 -16.11
N GLN A 318 4.76 4.67 -16.44
CA GLN A 318 4.59 5.92 -15.68
C GLN A 318 3.11 6.27 -15.59
N ALA A 319 2.74 7.11 -14.63
CA ALA A 319 1.38 7.62 -14.52
C ALA A 319 1.02 8.49 -15.75
N SER A 320 -0.06 8.16 -16.45
CA SER A 320 -0.55 8.96 -17.56
C SER A 320 -1.57 10.00 -17.08
N LEU A 321 -1.13 11.24 -16.86
CA LEU A 321 -2.00 12.33 -16.40
C LEU A 321 -3.19 12.57 -17.34
N SER A 322 -3.01 12.42 -18.66
CA SER A 322 -4.10 12.59 -19.64
C SER A 322 -5.15 11.48 -19.59
N PHE A 323 -4.79 10.29 -19.11
CA PHE A 323 -5.73 9.19 -18.86
C PHE A 323 -6.39 9.35 -17.50
N LEU A 324 -5.59 9.59 -16.45
CA LEU A 324 -6.03 9.70 -15.05
C LEU A 324 -6.92 10.93 -14.80
N SER A 325 -6.70 12.04 -15.50
CA SER A 325 -7.52 13.25 -15.39
C SER A 325 -8.94 13.08 -15.97
N LYS A 326 -9.17 12.07 -16.82
CA LYS A 326 -10.50 11.76 -17.37
C LYS A 326 -11.38 10.99 -16.38
N GLN A 327 -10.80 10.45 -15.30
CA GLN A 327 -11.52 9.73 -14.26
C GLN A 327 -12.14 10.70 -13.25
N GLY A 328 -13.30 10.34 -12.70
CA GLY A 328 -13.94 11.12 -11.66
C GLY A 328 -13.15 11.10 -10.35
N GLN A 329 -13.16 12.23 -9.64
CA GLN A 329 -12.79 12.26 -8.22
C GLN A 329 -13.98 11.78 -7.39
N ARG A 330 -13.71 11.00 -6.35
CA ARG A 330 -14.75 10.59 -5.38
C ARG A 330 -14.41 11.08 -3.99
N HIS A 331 -15.45 11.50 -3.29
CA HIS A 331 -15.38 11.60 -1.84
C HIS A 331 -15.39 10.19 -1.27
N ILE A 332 -14.57 9.95 -0.25
CA ILE A 332 -14.69 8.73 0.55
C ILE A 332 -16.10 8.71 1.11
N SER A 333 -16.84 7.63 0.87
CA SER A 333 -18.21 7.54 1.32
C SER A 333 -18.24 7.34 2.84
N ASP A 334 -18.41 8.44 3.59
CA ASP A 334 -18.36 8.45 5.06
C ASP A 334 -19.55 7.72 5.75
N LYS A 335 -20.42 7.03 5.00
CA LYS A 335 -21.70 6.50 5.51
C LYS A 335 -21.96 5.02 5.20
N ILE A 336 -20.92 4.22 4.98
CA ILE A 336 -21.11 2.79 4.77
C ILE A 336 -20.79 2.03 6.06
N GLU A 337 -21.84 1.64 6.77
CA GLU A 337 -21.74 0.69 7.88
C GLU A 337 -21.36 -0.69 7.31
N PHE A 338 -20.22 -1.23 7.77
CA PHE A 338 -19.76 -2.55 7.37
C PHE A 338 -20.64 -3.62 8.03
N GLN A 339 -21.32 -4.44 7.23
CA GLN A 339 -22.01 -5.63 7.74
C GLN A 339 -21.11 -6.87 7.61
N PRO A 340 -21.06 -7.76 8.63
CA PRO A 340 -20.26 -9.00 8.56
C PRO A 340 -20.68 -9.90 7.39
N PHE A 341 -19.79 -10.10 6.42
CA PHE A 341 -20.08 -10.79 5.14
C PHE A 341 -20.22 -12.33 5.24
N GLU A 342 -19.68 -12.96 6.28
CA GLU A 342 -19.52 -14.43 6.36
C GLU A 342 -20.85 -15.21 6.30
N GLN A 343 -21.93 -14.63 6.82
CA GLN A 343 -23.22 -15.32 6.86
C GLN A 343 -23.95 -15.29 5.52
N VAL A 344 -23.63 -14.33 4.64
CA VAL A 344 -24.44 -14.11 3.45
C VAL A 344 -23.92 -14.85 2.21
N LEU A 345 -22.61 -15.05 2.12
CA LEU A 345 -21.96 -15.74 1.01
C LEU A 345 -22.33 -17.24 0.91
N LYS A 346 -22.79 -17.84 2.01
CA LYS A 346 -23.27 -19.23 2.00
C LYS A 346 -24.53 -19.42 1.15
N LYS A 347 -25.29 -18.36 0.88
CA LYS A 347 -26.58 -18.42 0.17
C LYS A 347 -26.49 -18.05 -1.31
N SER A 348 -25.45 -17.32 -1.72
CA SER A 348 -25.32 -16.80 -3.10
C SER A 348 -24.48 -17.73 -3.98
N GLN A 349 -25.13 -18.77 -4.54
CA GLN A 349 -24.46 -19.74 -5.42
C GLN A 349 -24.53 -19.36 -6.91
N GLY A 350 -25.53 -18.58 -7.31
CA GLY A 350 -25.74 -18.17 -8.70
C GLY A 350 -25.67 -16.65 -8.90
N VAL A 351 -25.52 -16.25 -10.16
CA VAL A 351 -25.49 -14.83 -10.57
C VAL A 351 -26.75 -14.07 -10.12
N GLU A 352 -27.92 -14.70 -10.18
CA GLU A 352 -29.18 -14.09 -9.74
C GLU A 352 -29.24 -13.88 -8.22
N ASP A 353 -28.68 -14.81 -7.43
CA ASP A 353 -28.61 -14.65 -5.98
C ASP A 353 -27.60 -13.58 -5.57
N GLN A 354 -26.47 -13.51 -6.29
CA GLN A 354 -25.49 -12.43 -6.14
C GLN A 354 -26.09 -11.07 -6.48
N MET A 355 -26.87 -10.98 -7.57
CA MET A 355 -27.58 -9.75 -7.95
C MET A 355 -28.63 -9.37 -6.91
N ARG A 356 -29.43 -10.32 -6.42
CA ARG A 356 -30.39 -10.08 -5.34
C ARG A 356 -29.70 -9.53 -4.09
N TYR A 357 -28.61 -10.16 -3.67
CA TYR A 357 -27.79 -9.68 -2.56
C TYR A 357 -27.28 -8.25 -2.78
N ALA A 358 -26.77 -7.97 -3.98
CA ALA A 358 -26.26 -6.65 -4.34
C ALA A 358 -27.34 -5.57 -4.21
N ILE A 359 -28.58 -5.86 -4.64
CA ILE A 359 -29.72 -4.96 -4.49
C ILE A 359 -30.08 -4.77 -3.00
N GLU A 360 -30.20 -5.87 -2.25
CA GLU A 360 -30.56 -5.85 -0.82
C GLU A 360 -29.56 -5.05 0.02
N ASN A 361 -28.26 -5.15 -0.32
CA ASN A 361 -27.17 -4.48 0.41
C ASN A 361 -26.74 -3.16 -0.25
N LYS A 362 -27.50 -2.67 -1.23
CA LYS A 362 -27.26 -1.38 -1.90
C LYS A 362 -25.83 -1.26 -2.44
N LEU A 363 -25.29 -2.33 -3.01
CA LEU A 363 -23.99 -2.29 -3.68
C LEU A 363 -24.08 -1.39 -4.92
N ASN A 364 -22.98 -0.72 -5.24
CA ASN A 364 -22.90 0.14 -6.41
C ASN A 364 -22.80 -0.71 -7.68
N PHE A 365 -23.83 -0.66 -8.52
CA PHE A 365 -23.82 -1.25 -9.85
C PHE A 365 -22.94 -0.39 -10.75
N LEU A 366 -21.76 -0.89 -11.10
CA LEU A 366 -20.83 -0.12 -11.93
C LEU A 366 -21.28 -0.09 -13.39
N SER A 367 -21.00 1.05 -14.04
CA SER A 367 -21.30 1.24 -15.46
C SER A 367 -20.35 0.41 -16.34
N PRO A 368 -20.73 0.13 -17.60
CA PRO A 368 -19.84 -0.54 -18.54
C PRO A 368 -18.60 0.28 -18.96
N GLN A 369 -18.54 1.59 -18.70
CA GLN A 369 -17.52 2.51 -19.22
C GLN A 369 -16.37 2.77 -18.23
N ILE A 370 -16.04 1.78 -17.39
CA ILE A 370 -14.94 1.89 -16.43
C ILE A 370 -13.60 1.95 -17.18
N LYS A 371 -12.71 2.83 -16.72
CA LYS A 371 -11.33 2.93 -17.19
C LYS A 371 -10.38 2.74 -16.03
N VAL A 372 -9.39 1.87 -16.21
CA VAL A 372 -8.42 1.51 -15.17
C VAL A 372 -7.01 1.80 -15.65
N HIS A 373 -6.20 2.38 -14.77
CA HIS A 373 -4.76 2.53 -14.95
C HIS A 373 -4.02 1.68 -13.90
N ASN A 374 -2.84 1.16 -14.26
CA ASN A 374 -1.92 0.48 -13.33
C ASN A 374 -1.13 1.45 -12.43
N HIS A 375 -1.55 2.72 -12.36
CA HIS A 375 -0.96 3.71 -11.47
C HIS A 375 -2.04 4.52 -10.75
N ILE A 376 -1.75 4.92 -9.53
CA ILE A 376 -2.59 5.85 -8.77
C ILE A 376 -2.15 7.29 -9.10
N ASP A 377 -3.12 8.18 -9.32
CA ASP A 377 -2.82 9.59 -9.61
C ASP A 377 -2.31 10.30 -8.37
N LEU A 378 -1.00 10.47 -8.27
CA LEU A 378 -0.39 11.23 -7.18
C LEU A 378 0.18 12.52 -7.73
N SER A 379 -0.18 13.65 -7.10
CA SER A 379 0.38 14.96 -7.45
C SER A 379 1.87 15.06 -7.12
N GLN A 380 2.33 14.31 -6.13
CA GLN A 380 3.74 14.19 -5.74
C GLN A 380 4.11 12.71 -5.63
N PRO A 381 5.35 12.32 -5.99
CA PRO A 381 5.77 10.92 -5.89
C PRO A 381 5.94 10.53 -4.42
N LEU A 382 4.88 10.01 -3.78
CA LEU A 382 4.90 9.54 -2.39
C LEU A 382 5.96 8.46 -2.13
N TRP A 383 6.42 7.82 -3.21
CA TRP A 383 7.31 6.69 -3.20
C TRP A 383 8.81 7.05 -3.09
N THR A 384 9.18 8.33 -3.14
CA THR A 384 10.60 8.70 -2.96
C THR A 384 11.05 8.41 -1.54
N LYS A 385 12.34 8.12 -1.35
CA LYS A 385 12.88 7.83 -0.01
C LYS A 385 12.68 9.01 0.96
N LYS A 386 12.76 10.25 0.47
CA LYS A 386 12.44 11.47 1.23
C LYS A 386 10.98 11.45 1.68
N ASN A 387 10.05 11.25 0.75
CA ASN A 387 8.61 11.29 1.06
C ASN A 387 8.17 10.12 1.94
N LEU A 388 8.78 8.94 1.80
CA LEU A 388 8.60 7.82 2.72
C LEU A 388 8.97 8.20 4.15
N ILE A 389 10.18 8.75 4.35
CA ILE A 389 10.67 9.12 5.68
C ILE A 389 9.80 10.24 6.26
N CYS A 390 9.53 11.30 5.50
CA CYS A 390 8.70 12.42 5.95
C CYS A 390 7.27 11.98 6.30
N SER A 391 6.66 11.09 5.50
CA SER A 391 5.31 10.60 5.76
C SER A 391 5.24 9.77 7.04
N ILE A 392 6.21 8.88 7.26
CA ILE A 392 6.30 8.08 8.49
C ILE A 392 6.55 8.97 9.71
N ILE A 393 7.46 9.95 9.63
CA ILE A 393 7.72 10.90 10.73
C ILE A 393 6.43 11.65 11.09
N LYS A 394 5.76 12.24 10.10
CA LYS A 394 4.50 12.97 10.31
C LYS A 394 3.43 12.06 10.94
N TYR A 395 3.31 10.84 10.45
CA TYR A 395 2.39 9.85 10.99
C TYR A 395 2.71 9.46 12.44
N CYS A 396 3.98 9.24 12.77
CA CYS A 396 4.42 8.91 14.13
C CYS A 396 4.18 10.06 15.10
N GLN A 397 4.35 11.31 14.66
CA GLN A 397 4.01 12.50 15.45
C GLN A 397 2.51 12.54 15.75
N LEU A 398 1.67 12.34 14.72
CA LEU A 398 0.21 12.31 14.84
C LEU A 398 -0.28 11.20 15.81
N THR A 399 0.35 10.03 15.75
CA THR A 399 -0.07 8.84 16.52
C THR A 399 0.71 8.62 17.82
N ARG A 400 1.67 9.50 18.13
CA ARG A 400 2.58 9.41 19.29
C ARG A 400 3.36 8.08 19.33
N GLN A 401 3.82 7.64 18.18
CA GLN A 401 4.66 6.45 18.04
C GLN A 401 6.13 6.83 17.76
N TYR A 402 7.03 5.87 17.90
CA TYR A 402 8.46 6.05 17.60
C TYR A 402 8.76 5.65 16.16
N VAL A 403 9.51 6.49 15.44
CA VAL A 403 9.86 6.31 14.02
C VAL A 403 10.76 5.09 13.83
N GLU A 404 11.62 4.83 14.80
CA GLU A 404 12.58 3.73 14.85
C GLU A 404 11.92 2.35 14.91
N ASN A 405 10.61 2.30 15.16
CA ASN A 405 9.84 1.05 15.08
C ASN A 405 9.59 0.62 13.63
N PHE A 406 9.70 1.54 12.67
CA PHE A 406 9.32 1.31 11.27
C PHE A 406 10.53 1.36 10.34
N VAL A 407 11.34 2.40 10.47
CA VAL A 407 12.49 2.67 9.61
C VAL A 407 13.76 2.78 10.45
N PRO A 408 14.95 2.57 9.88
CA PRO A 408 16.19 2.94 10.53
C PRO A 408 16.15 4.41 10.94
N LEU A 409 16.90 4.79 11.98
CA LEU A 409 17.00 6.19 12.39
C LEU A 409 17.42 7.04 11.19
N SER A 410 16.51 7.91 10.75
CA SER A 410 16.64 8.65 9.50
C SER A 410 16.20 10.09 9.69
N MET A 411 16.86 11.00 9.00
CA MET A 411 16.45 12.40 8.90
C MET A 411 16.69 12.93 7.50
N VAL A 412 15.89 13.92 7.13
CA VAL A 412 16.05 14.69 5.89
C VAL A 412 16.67 16.03 6.27
N VAL A 413 17.70 16.44 5.53
CA VAL A 413 18.46 17.68 5.73
C VAL A 413 18.35 18.49 4.45
N ASP A 414 17.54 19.54 4.47
CA ASP A 414 17.40 20.50 3.38
C ASP A 414 18.49 21.59 3.46
N TYR A 415 18.99 21.93 4.66
CA TYR A 415 20.10 22.89 4.86
C TYR A 415 20.87 22.69 6.18
N LEU A 416 22.08 23.26 6.28
CA LEU A 416 22.98 23.11 7.46
C LEU A 416 22.47 23.74 8.76
N GLY A 417 21.51 24.66 8.68
CA GLY A 417 21.00 25.43 9.81
C GLY A 417 19.82 24.77 10.52
N GLU A 418 19.45 23.54 10.18
CA GLU A 418 18.29 22.88 10.76
C GLU A 418 18.53 22.43 12.19
N ASN A 419 17.57 22.74 13.07
CA ASN A 419 17.57 22.30 14.47
C ASN A 419 17.68 20.77 14.61
N LEU A 420 17.09 20.01 13.69
CA LEU A 420 17.17 18.55 13.67
C LEU A 420 18.61 18.07 13.43
N LEU A 421 19.33 18.67 12.49
CA LEU A 421 20.74 18.37 12.26
C LEU A 421 21.59 18.69 13.50
N TYR A 422 21.37 19.83 14.14
CA TYR A 422 22.10 20.17 15.37
C TYR A 422 21.81 19.20 16.53
N ALA A 423 20.54 18.85 16.73
CA ALA A 423 20.14 17.88 17.74
C ALA A 423 20.78 16.50 17.47
N PHE A 424 20.81 16.09 16.20
CA PHE A 424 21.50 14.89 15.74
C PHE A 424 23.00 14.91 16.08
N LEU A 425 23.72 15.96 15.65
CA LEU A 425 25.17 16.07 15.91
C LEU A 425 25.49 16.07 17.40
N LYS A 426 24.66 16.73 18.21
CA LYS A 426 24.81 16.77 19.67
C LYS A 426 24.56 15.39 20.30
N ASN A 427 23.48 14.71 19.94
CA ASN A 427 23.08 13.44 20.54
C ASN A 427 24.01 12.28 20.15
N PHE A 428 24.66 12.39 18.98
CA PHE A 428 25.50 11.33 18.41
C PHE A 428 26.98 11.73 18.27
N LYS A 429 27.43 12.78 18.98
CA LYS A 429 28.82 13.29 18.93
C LYS A 429 29.87 12.21 19.22
N THR A 430 29.60 11.33 20.18
CA THR A 430 30.51 10.25 20.60
C THR A 430 30.16 8.89 20.01
N SER A 431 29.19 8.82 19.10
CA SER A 431 28.76 7.54 18.52
C SER A 431 29.74 7.09 17.44
N THR A 432 30.07 5.80 17.45
CA THR A 432 30.79 5.10 16.38
C THR A 432 29.83 4.49 15.36
N ASN A 433 28.62 5.04 15.27
CA ASN A 433 27.60 4.55 14.36
C ASN A 433 27.98 4.90 12.93
N VAL A 434 27.79 3.95 12.03
CA VAL A 434 27.93 4.17 10.59
C VAL A 434 26.64 4.81 10.06
N TRP A 435 26.80 5.84 9.24
CA TRP A 435 25.72 6.61 8.64
C TRP A 435 25.80 6.56 7.12
N LEU A 436 24.66 6.37 6.49
CA LEU A 436 24.47 6.42 5.04
C LEU A 436 23.91 7.79 4.67
N LEU A 437 24.57 8.46 3.74
CA LEU A 437 24.09 9.69 3.12
C LEU A 437 23.67 9.42 1.68
N ARG A 438 22.48 9.90 1.32
CA ARG A 438 21.95 9.86 -0.05
C ARG A 438 21.32 11.19 -0.40
N LYS A 439 21.33 11.57 -1.68
CA LYS A 439 20.57 12.74 -2.17
C LYS A 439 19.08 12.39 -2.29
N SER A 440 18.19 13.33 -2.02
CA SER A 440 16.74 13.11 -2.01
C SER A 440 16.10 13.03 -3.40
N ASP A 441 16.57 13.87 -4.33
CA ASP A 441 15.83 14.23 -5.55
C ASP A 441 16.20 13.37 -6.76
N LEU A 442 17.17 12.46 -6.59
CA LEU A 442 17.70 11.65 -7.67
C LEU A 442 17.12 10.24 -7.60
N GLN A 443 16.72 9.75 -8.77
CA GLN A 443 16.35 8.35 -8.99
C GLN A 443 17.53 7.46 -8.54
N GLU A 444 17.21 6.28 -8.01
CA GLU A 444 18.02 5.34 -7.20
C GLU A 444 19.48 5.02 -7.61
N GLU A 445 19.98 5.53 -8.74
CA GLU A 445 21.30 5.22 -9.33
C GLU A 445 22.46 6.05 -8.74
N ASP A 446 22.21 6.85 -7.71
CA ASP A 446 23.22 7.76 -7.16
C ASP A 446 24.10 7.12 -6.09
N LYS A 447 25.33 7.64 -6.00
CA LYS A 447 26.37 7.20 -5.05
C LYS A 447 25.86 7.26 -3.61
N ILE A 448 25.95 6.15 -2.90
CA ILE A 448 25.68 6.09 -1.47
C ILE A 448 26.98 6.43 -0.76
N ILE A 449 26.89 7.33 0.23
CA ILE A 449 28.07 7.79 0.94
C ILE A 449 28.02 7.25 2.34
N VAL A 450 29.09 6.57 2.74
CA VAL A 450 29.17 5.96 4.07
C VAL A 450 30.10 6.80 4.93
N CYS A 451 29.59 7.24 6.06
CA CYS A 451 30.30 8.04 7.05
C CYS A 451 30.41 7.25 8.36
N GLN A 452 31.62 7.13 8.91
CA GLN A 452 31.85 6.34 10.14
C GLN A 452 31.38 7.03 11.43
N ASN A 453 31.09 8.34 11.38
CA ASN A 453 30.68 9.12 12.53
C ASN A 453 29.94 10.40 12.08
N THR A 454 29.37 11.10 13.04
CA THR A 454 28.61 12.35 12.82
C THR A 454 29.46 13.53 12.35
N GLN A 455 30.76 13.55 12.67
CA GLN A 455 31.66 14.58 12.16
C GLN A 455 31.85 14.45 10.65
N SER A 456 32.04 13.22 10.15
CA SER A 456 32.15 12.95 8.71
C SER A 456 30.86 13.29 7.97
N VAL A 457 29.69 13.00 8.57
CA VAL A 457 28.38 13.44 8.06
C VAL A 457 28.36 14.96 7.91
N PHE A 458 28.70 15.70 8.97
CA PHE A 458 28.68 17.16 8.94
C PHE A 458 29.67 17.75 7.94
N ASN A 459 30.90 17.25 7.91
CA ASN A 459 31.94 17.70 6.99
C ASN A 459 31.48 17.52 5.53
N TYR A 460 30.93 16.35 5.21
CA TYR A 460 30.41 16.07 3.87
C TYR A 460 29.28 17.03 3.50
N LEU A 461 28.26 17.17 4.35
CA LEU A 461 27.14 18.08 4.10
C LEU A 461 27.63 19.53 3.92
N ASN A 462 28.54 19.99 4.79
CA ASN A 462 29.09 21.33 4.74
C ASN A 462 29.82 21.61 3.41
N GLU A 463 30.55 20.64 2.87
CA GLU A 463 31.16 20.74 1.55
C GLU A 463 30.12 20.79 0.43
N GLN A 464 29.09 19.93 0.48
CA GLN A 464 28.06 19.89 -0.56
C GLN A 464 27.23 21.18 -0.61
N PHE A 465 26.85 21.74 0.54
CA PHE A 465 26.05 22.96 0.62
C PHE A 465 26.83 24.24 0.29
N LYS A 466 28.16 24.23 0.31
CA LYS A 466 28.99 25.37 -0.11
C LYS A 466 29.05 25.55 -1.64
N MET A 467 28.66 24.54 -2.42
CA MET A 467 28.79 24.59 -3.88
C MET A 467 27.74 25.54 -4.50
N PRO A 468 28.14 26.64 -5.16
CA PRO A 468 27.24 27.73 -5.58
C PRO A 468 26.20 27.37 -6.66
N ASN A 469 26.37 26.22 -7.33
CA ASN A 469 25.50 25.80 -8.44
C ASN A 469 24.52 24.68 -8.05
N ARG A 470 24.41 24.34 -6.76
CA ARG A 470 23.51 23.28 -6.28
C ARG A 470 22.31 23.90 -5.58
N ASN A 471 21.38 24.41 -6.38
CA ASN A 471 20.07 24.81 -5.88
C ASN A 471 19.44 23.64 -5.09
N GLN A 472 19.10 23.90 -3.82
CA GLN A 472 18.17 23.14 -2.96
C GLN A 472 18.28 21.60 -3.01
N GLN A 473 19.49 21.04 -2.96
CA GLN A 473 19.63 19.60 -2.80
C GLN A 473 19.39 19.22 -1.33
N SER A 474 18.40 18.38 -1.07
CA SER A 474 18.25 17.79 0.26
C SER A 474 18.93 16.42 0.36
N PHE A 475 19.38 16.08 1.56
CA PHE A 475 20.09 14.86 1.86
C PHE A 475 19.31 14.03 2.86
N ILE A 476 19.39 12.71 2.69
CA ILE A 476 18.87 11.74 3.65
C ILE A 476 20.06 11.19 4.42
N VAL A 477 20.08 11.43 5.72
CA VAL A 477 21.05 10.83 6.64
C VAL A 477 20.35 9.69 7.36
N GLN A 478 20.84 8.47 7.18
CA GLN A 478 20.22 7.26 7.72
C GLN A 478 21.25 6.41 8.43
N GLN A 479 20.93 5.89 9.62
CA GLN A 479 21.78 4.95 10.33
C GLN A 479 21.91 3.65 9.55
N TYR A 480 23.12 3.15 9.37
CA TYR A 480 23.34 1.81 8.83
C TYR A 480 22.93 0.75 9.86
N ILE A 481 22.17 -0.25 9.41
CA ILE A 481 21.77 -1.40 10.21
C ILE A 481 22.53 -2.61 9.68
N HIS A 482 23.11 -3.39 10.59
CA HIS A 482 23.78 -4.65 10.22
C HIS A 482 22.70 -5.71 9.94
N PRO A 483 22.53 -6.13 8.68
CA PRO A 483 21.56 -7.15 8.32
C PRO A 483 21.98 -8.54 8.83
N ILE A 484 21.04 -9.47 8.85
CA ILE A 484 21.36 -10.89 8.88
C ILE A 484 22.10 -11.25 7.59
N GLU A 485 23.25 -11.90 7.73
CA GLU A 485 24.03 -12.41 6.61
C GLU A 485 23.50 -13.78 6.19
N PHE A 486 23.27 -13.98 4.88
CA PHE A 486 22.95 -15.27 4.28
C PHE A 486 24.17 -15.75 3.50
N GLU A 487 24.83 -16.82 3.95
CA GLU A 487 26.05 -17.33 3.30
C GLU A 487 27.08 -16.21 3.03
N GLU A 488 27.36 -15.37 4.04
CA GLU A 488 28.27 -14.20 3.96
C GLU A 488 27.77 -13.04 3.07
N ILE A 489 26.51 -13.09 2.63
CA ILE A 489 25.88 -12.05 1.80
C ILE A 489 24.86 -11.27 2.62
N GLU A 490 25.03 -9.95 2.68
CA GLU A 490 24.00 -9.04 3.18
C GLU A 490 22.75 -9.11 2.29
N LEU A 491 21.58 -9.44 2.88
CA LEU A 491 20.37 -9.73 2.12
C LEU A 491 19.27 -8.67 2.34
N ASP A 492 18.77 -8.11 1.24
CA ASP A 492 17.58 -7.29 1.19
C ASP A 492 16.35 -8.16 0.87
N LEU A 493 15.32 -8.12 1.71
CA LEU A 493 14.07 -8.85 1.48
C LEU A 493 13.10 -8.00 0.65
N CYS A 494 12.73 -8.52 -0.51
CA CYS A 494 11.88 -7.85 -1.49
C CYS A 494 10.44 -8.36 -1.40
N TYR A 495 9.56 -7.55 -0.82
CA TYR A 495 8.12 -7.76 -0.76
C TYR A 495 7.38 -6.96 -1.84
N TYR A 496 6.10 -7.29 -2.06
CA TYR A 496 5.24 -6.53 -2.94
C TYR A 496 3.96 -6.10 -2.23
N LEU A 497 3.65 -4.80 -2.32
CA LEU A 497 2.38 -4.23 -1.93
C LEU A 497 1.56 -3.92 -3.17
N LEU A 498 0.29 -4.31 -3.15
CA LEU A 498 -0.70 -3.85 -4.12
C LEU A 498 -1.63 -2.86 -3.42
N ILE A 499 -1.70 -1.64 -3.93
CA ILE A 499 -2.70 -0.67 -3.50
C ILE A 499 -3.79 -0.61 -4.56
N THR A 500 -5.05 -0.84 -4.18
CA THR A 500 -6.20 -0.66 -5.07
C THR A 500 -7.05 0.50 -4.60
N GLN A 501 -7.53 1.30 -5.56
CA GLN A 501 -8.57 2.31 -5.38
C GLN A 501 -9.76 1.89 -6.22
N ILE A 502 -10.80 1.34 -5.60
CA ILE A 502 -11.99 0.89 -6.30
C ILE A 502 -13.21 1.50 -5.62
N ASN A 503 -14.05 2.20 -6.39
CA ASN A 503 -15.28 2.79 -5.88
C ASN A 503 -15.02 3.78 -4.72
N GLY A 504 -13.86 4.46 -4.76
CA GLY A 504 -13.43 5.37 -3.69
C GLY A 504 -12.96 4.68 -2.41
N ILE A 505 -12.84 3.35 -2.40
CA ILE A 505 -12.27 2.58 -1.29
C ILE A 505 -10.82 2.27 -1.65
N VAL A 506 -9.91 2.72 -0.79
CA VAL A 506 -8.49 2.39 -0.88
C VAL A 506 -8.21 1.16 -0.02
N ARG A 507 -7.51 0.18 -0.59
CA ARG A 507 -7.00 -0.99 0.12
C ARG A 507 -5.55 -1.23 -0.20
N GLY A 508 -4.81 -1.70 0.79
CA GLY A 508 -3.45 -2.17 0.62
C GLY A 508 -3.37 -3.66 0.94
N TYR A 509 -2.72 -4.39 0.06
CA TYR A 509 -2.53 -5.83 0.18
C TYR A 509 -1.03 -6.16 0.14
N LEU A 510 -0.61 -7.10 0.97
CA LEU A 510 0.75 -7.65 0.99
C LEU A 510 0.77 -9.00 0.28
N PHE A 511 1.62 -9.13 -0.73
CA PHE A 511 1.88 -10.43 -1.35
C PHE A 511 2.63 -11.32 -0.35
N GLN A 512 2.08 -12.49 -0.05
CA GLN A 512 2.62 -13.39 0.98
C GLN A 512 4.01 -13.93 0.62
N GLN A 513 4.31 -14.06 -0.67
CA GLN A 513 5.62 -14.48 -1.12
C GLN A 513 6.58 -13.29 -1.24
N PHE A 514 7.86 -13.55 -0.97
CA PHE A 514 8.95 -12.59 -1.14
C PHE A 514 10.17 -13.28 -1.76
N TYR A 515 11.19 -12.50 -2.09
CA TYR A 515 12.49 -13.05 -2.46
C TYR A 515 13.60 -12.21 -1.84
N GLY A 516 14.79 -12.79 -1.75
CA GLY A 516 15.99 -12.11 -1.29
C GLY A 516 16.80 -11.60 -2.47
N GLN A 517 17.33 -10.39 -2.34
CA GLN A 517 18.26 -9.80 -3.28
C GLN A 517 19.52 -9.41 -2.52
N LYS A 518 20.70 -9.66 -3.09
CA LYS A 518 21.96 -9.15 -2.53
C LYS A 518 21.86 -7.64 -2.31
N SER A 519 22.19 -7.20 -1.10
CA SER A 519 22.20 -5.79 -0.73
C SER A 519 23.13 -4.99 -1.64
N SER A 520 22.70 -3.79 -1.99
CA SER A 520 23.52 -2.80 -2.70
C SER A 520 24.71 -2.29 -1.89
N ILE A 521 24.68 -2.50 -0.57
CA ILE A 521 25.72 -2.08 0.37
C ILE A 521 26.32 -3.35 0.95
N THR A 522 27.62 -3.52 0.82
CA THR A 522 28.36 -4.55 1.55
C THR A 522 29.51 -3.86 2.26
N ILE A 523 29.57 -4.04 3.58
CA ILE A 523 30.44 -3.27 4.48
C ILE A 523 31.80 -3.95 4.72
N SER A 524 32.08 -5.07 4.07
CA SER A 524 33.28 -5.88 4.31
C SER A 524 34.64 -5.22 3.99
N GLU A 525 34.69 -3.98 3.51
CA GLU A 525 35.92 -3.34 2.97
C GLU A 525 36.41 -2.09 3.73
N PHE A 526 35.98 -1.85 4.98
CA PHE A 526 36.35 -0.61 5.72
C PHE A 526 37.78 -0.56 6.30
N GLU A 527 38.73 -1.35 5.79
CA GLU A 527 40.08 -1.45 6.38
C GLU A 527 40.96 -0.20 6.20
N ASP A 528 40.65 0.68 5.22
CA ASP A 528 41.57 1.75 4.79
C ASP A 528 41.63 3.02 5.67
N GLY A 529 40.96 3.05 6.84
CA GLY A 529 41.04 4.17 7.79
C GLY A 529 40.47 5.51 7.29
N SER A 530 39.91 5.57 6.08
CA SER A 530 39.21 6.77 5.59
C SER A 530 37.89 6.97 6.35
N SER A 531 37.45 8.22 6.53
CA SER A 531 36.22 8.48 7.30
C SER A 531 34.95 8.59 6.43
N ILE A 532 35.12 8.64 5.10
CA ILE A 532 34.08 8.81 4.10
C ILE A 532 34.38 7.86 2.94
N TYR A 533 33.39 7.03 2.58
CA TYR A 533 33.48 6.09 1.46
C TYR A 533 32.35 6.33 0.48
N PHE A 534 32.61 6.04 -0.79
CA PHE A 534 31.62 6.15 -1.86
C PHE A 534 31.31 4.76 -2.39
N ILE A 535 30.07 4.32 -2.22
CA ILE A 535 29.55 3.13 -2.86
C ILE A 535 28.91 3.61 -4.17
N GLU A 536 29.60 3.38 -5.28
CA GLU A 536 28.99 3.51 -6.59
C GLU A 536 28.12 2.28 -6.81
N ASN A 537 26.81 2.49 -7.01
CA ASN A 537 25.94 1.46 -7.57
C ASN A 537 26.35 1.25 -9.02
N SER A 538 27.41 0.49 -9.26
CA SER A 538 27.79 0.09 -10.60
C SER A 538 26.74 -0.91 -11.08
N ASN A 539 25.75 -0.41 -11.82
CA ASN A 539 24.76 -1.17 -12.61
C ASN A 539 25.41 -2.13 -13.65
N SER A 540 26.73 -2.38 -13.57
CA SER A 540 27.45 -3.28 -14.45
C SER A 540 27.15 -4.73 -14.07
N LYS A 541 25.96 -5.22 -14.44
CA LYS A 541 25.62 -6.65 -14.48
C LYS A 541 26.17 -7.44 -13.28
N ILE A 542 26.04 -6.89 -12.06
CA ILE A 542 26.25 -7.70 -10.87
C ILE A 542 25.24 -8.83 -11.05
N ASN A 543 25.72 -10.07 -11.11
CA ASN A 543 24.86 -11.25 -11.18
C ASN A 543 23.87 -11.11 -10.02
N ASN A 544 22.65 -10.64 -10.30
CA ASN A 544 21.64 -10.39 -9.30
C ASN A 544 21.32 -11.75 -8.69
N GLN A 545 21.94 -12.03 -7.55
CA GLN A 545 21.76 -13.28 -6.86
C GLN A 545 20.41 -13.20 -6.17
N TYR A 546 19.40 -13.71 -6.87
CA TYR A 546 18.06 -13.87 -6.33
C TYR A 546 17.99 -15.14 -5.51
N ILE A 547 17.52 -15.00 -4.28
CA ILE A 547 17.36 -16.12 -3.33
C ILE A 547 15.87 -16.33 -3.12
N SER A 548 15.41 -17.57 -3.28
CA SER A 548 14.01 -17.91 -3.10
C SER A 548 13.59 -17.79 -1.63
N MET A 549 12.31 -17.48 -1.38
CA MET A 549 11.72 -17.45 -0.03
C MET A 549 12.06 -18.71 0.77
N LYS A 550 11.91 -19.89 0.16
CA LYS A 550 12.18 -21.17 0.81
C LYS A 550 13.58 -21.23 1.41
N ASN A 551 14.61 -20.89 0.63
CA ASN A 551 15.98 -20.95 1.09
C ASN A 551 16.24 -19.94 2.23
N ILE A 552 15.62 -18.76 2.16
CA ILE A 552 15.73 -17.73 3.21
C ILE A 552 15.06 -18.21 4.50
N LEU A 553 13.88 -18.81 4.41
CA LEU A 553 13.18 -19.35 5.58
C LEU A 553 13.96 -20.50 6.22
N ASP A 554 14.51 -21.41 5.41
CA ASP A 554 15.38 -22.49 5.90
C ASP A 554 16.60 -21.92 6.64
N HIS A 555 17.18 -20.82 6.13
CA HIS A 555 18.29 -20.14 6.78
C HIS A 555 17.87 -19.41 8.08
N LEU A 556 16.77 -18.67 8.09
CA LEU A 556 16.26 -18.01 9.30
C LEU A 556 15.99 -19.03 10.42
N TYR A 557 15.48 -20.21 10.05
CA TYR A 557 15.27 -21.31 10.99
C TYR A 557 16.57 -21.77 11.66
N LEU A 558 17.68 -21.84 10.92
CA LEU A 558 19.01 -22.20 11.48
C LEU A 558 19.51 -21.19 12.52
N TYR A 559 19.11 -19.92 12.41
CA TYR A 559 19.46 -18.86 13.37
C TYR A 559 18.42 -18.68 14.49
N ASN A 560 17.46 -19.61 14.62
CA ASN A 560 16.35 -19.55 15.59
C ASN A 560 15.46 -18.31 15.44
N PHE A 561 15.32 -17.78 14.23
CA PHE A 561 14.33 -16.74 13.95
C PHE A 561 13.02 -17.37 13.46
N ASP A 562 11.97 -17.24 14.26
CA ASP A 562 10.62 -17.66 13.85
C ASP A 562 10.01 -16.61 12.92
N TYR A 563 10.08 -16.89 11.61
CA TYR A 563 9.55 -15.98 10.60
C TYR A 563 8.02 -15.82 10.73
N GLU A 564 7.29 -16.92 10.86
CA GLU A 564 5.82 -16.93 10.81
C GLU A 564 5.20 -16.31 12.06
N SER A 565 5.73 -16.63 13.24
CA SER A 565 5.13 -16.19 14.50
C SER A 565 5.60 -14.80 14.92
N THR A 566 6.80 -14.39 14.50
CA THR A 566 7.48 -13.20 15.06
C THR A 566 7.76 -12.16 13.99
N ILE A 567 8.49 -12.50 12.93
CA ILE A 567 8.94 -11.51 11.95
C ILE A 567 7.80 -11.05 11.05
N TYR A 568 7.05 -11.98 10.46
CA TYR A 568 6.00 -11.70 9.49
C TYR A 568 4.87 -10.80 10.05
N PRO A 569 4.36 -11.02 11.28
CA PRO A 569 3.41 -10.11 11.90
C PRO A 569 3.95 -8.68 12.07
N ILE A 570 5.22 -8.53 12.43
CA ILE A 570 5.87 -7.21 12.54
C ILE A 570 6.01 -6.56 11.17
N ILE A 571 6.36 -7.32 10.12
CA ILE A 571 6.38 -6.82 8.73
C ILE A 571 5.00 -6.31 8.34
N LYS A 572 3.94 -7.09 8.56
CA LYS A 572 2.56 -6.67 8.27
C LYS A 572 2.19 -5.40 9.01
N GLN A 573 2.56 -5.30 10.29
CA GLN A 573 2.35 -4.09 11.07
C GLN A 573 3.08 -2.89 10.46
N ILE A 574 4.38 -3.01 10.17
CA ILE A 574 5.17 -1.91 9.58
C ILE A 574 4.56 -1.44 8.26
N LEU A 575 4.17 -2.37 7.39
CA LEU A 575 3.59 -2.04 6.08
C LEU A 575 2.18 -1.45 6.20
N GLY A 576 1.37 -1.92 7.15
CA GLY A 576 0.07 -1.33 7.46
C GLY A 576 0.21 0.12 7.96
N GLU A 577 1.14 0.39 8.87
CA GLU A 577 1.42 1.74 9.38
C GLU A 577 2.02 2.65 8.28
N TYR A 578 2.87 2.10 7.41
CA TYR A 578 3.36 2.83 6.23
C TYR A 578 2.20 3.23 5.30
N LEU A 579 1.28 2.31 4.99
CA LEU A 579 0.10 2.60 4.16
C LEU A 579 -0.80 3.67 4.79
N LYS A 580 -0.99 3.64 6.12
CA LYS A 580 -1.68 4.69 6.88
C LYS A 580 -0.99 6.04 6.73
N SER A 581 0.35 6.06 6.78
CA SER A 581 1.14 7.29 6.68
C SER A 581 0.99 8.01 5.32
N ILE A 582 0.91 7.25 4.23
CA ILE A 582 0.76 7.81 2.88
C ILE A 582 -0.70 8.10 2.52
N PHE A 583 -1.65 7.34 3.08
CA PHE A 583 -3.08 7.47 2.76
C PHE A 583 -3.62 8.89 3.00
N ILE A 584 -3.10 9.58 4.02
CA ILE A 584 -3.46 10.97 4.35
C ILE A 584 -3.19 11.92 3.16
N GLN A 585 -2.22 11.61 2.31
CA GLN A 585 -1.81 12.43 1.17
C GLN A 585 -2.35 11.91 -0.18
N MET A 586 -3.00 10.74 -0.19
CA MET A 586 -3.47 10.12 -1.41
C MET A 586 -4.82 10.71 -1.86
N PRO A 587 -4.94 11.24 -3.08
CA PRO A 587 -6.24 11.55 -3.65
C PRO A 587 -6.98 10.24 -3.95
N VAL A 588 -8.28 10.24 -3.72
CA VAL A 588 -9.14 9.07 -3.92
C VAL A 588 -9.87 9.21 -5.26
N LYS A 589 -9.51 8.34 -6.22
CA LYS A 589 -10.13 8.25 -7.54
C LYS A 589 -10.98 6.99 -7.70
N ASP A 590 -11.68 6.93 -8.84
CA ASP A 590 -12.64 5.86 -9.17
C ASP A 590 -12.04 4.45 -9.12
N HIS A 591 -11.11 4.14 -10.04
CA HIS A 591 -10.68 2.78 -10.35
C HIS A 591 -9.23 2.73 -10.83
N ASN A 592 -8.26 2.55 -9.93
CA ASN A 592 -6.85 2.36 -10.27
C ASN A 592 -6.19 1.41 -9.28
N PHE A 593 -5.00 0.93 -9.62
CA PHE A 593 -4.15 0.23 -8.66
C PHE A 593 -2.68 0.61 -8.87
N GLU A 594 -1.84 0.36 -7.88
CA GLU A 594 -0.38 0.57 -7.95
C GLU A 594 0.30 -0.66 -7.35
N LEU A 595 1.26 -1.24 -8.08
CA LEU A 595 2.14 -2.29 -7.56
C LEU A 595 3.44 -1.66 -7.09
N ILE A 596 3.81 -1.93 -5.85
CA ILE A 596 4.97 -1.34 -5.18
C ILE A 596 5.86 -2.46 -4.68
N LYS A 597 7.14 -2.44 -5.07
CA LYS A 597 8.17 -3.26 -4.42
C LYS A 597 8.59 -2.59 -3.12
N VAL A 598 8.67 -3.36 -2.05
CA VAL A 598 9.11 -2.91 -0.75
C VAL A 598 10.38 -3.63 -0.38
N VAL A 599 11.41 -2.88 0.01
CA VAL A 599 12.68 -3.43 0.48
C VAL A 599 12.70 -3.37 2.00
N MET A 600 12.77 -4.53 2.61
CA MET A 600 12.86 -4.74 4.05
C MET A 600 14.22 -5.34 4.39
N LEU A 601 14.77 -4.94 5.52
CA LEU A 601 15.99 -5.52 6.09
C LEU A 601 15.65 -6.12 7.45
N ILE A 602 16.19 -7.30 7.75
CA ILE A 602 16.10 -7.88 9.09
C ILE A 602 17.44 -7.69 9.77
N ASP A 603 17.44 -6.98 10.91
CA ASP A 603 18.67 -6.76 11.67
C ASP A 603 19.15 -8.05 12.35
N ASN A 604 20.38 -8.04 12.88
CA ASN A 604 20.95 -9.16 13.62
C ASN A 604 20.18 -9.59 14.89
N LYS A 605 19.11 -8.88 15.28
CA LYS A 605 18.21 -9.23 16.39
C LYS A 605 16.86 -9.76 15.88
N GLY A 606 16.70 -9.96 14.58
CA GLY A 606 15.45 -10.42 13.98
C GLY A 606 14.39 -9.32 13.84
N LYS A 607 14.76 -8.04 14.00
CA LYS A 607 13.83 -6.93 13.85
C LYS A 607 13.77 -6.48 12.39
N PRO A 608 12.60 -6.58 11.72
CA PRO A 608 12.44 -6.05 10.38
C PRO A 608 12.38 -4.52 10.39
N CYS A 609 12.96 -3.91 9.36
CA CYS A 609 12.99 -2.46 9.13
C CYS A 609 12.67 -2.15 7.66
N LEU A 610 11.84 -1.14 7.43
CA LEU A 610 11.52 -0.63 6.10
C LEU A 610 12.66 0.25 5.58
N ILE A 611 13.22 -0.10 4.42
CA ILE A 611 14.37 0.60 3.84
C ILE A 611 13.97 1.53 2.70
N SER A 612 13.16 1.02 1.77
CA SER A 612 12.67 1.78 0.62
C SER A 612 11.43 1.14 0.00
N THR A 613 10.77 1.92 -0.85
CA THR A 613 9.64 1.49 -1.68
C THR A 613 9.84 1.97 -3.10
N LYS A 614 9.49 1.14 -4.09
CA LYS A 614 9.61 1.48 -5.51
C LYS A 614 8.30 1.18 -6.25
N PRO A 615 7.66 2.18 -6.86
CA PRO A 615 6.49 1.97 -7.70
C PRO A 615 6.90 1.35 -9.03
N ASN A 616 5.99 0.63 -9.68
CA ASN A 616 6.23 -0.06 -10.95
C ASN A 616 7.60 -0.78 -11.00
N PRO A 617 7.84 -1.73 -10.09
CA PRO A 617 9.12 -2.39 -9.98
C PRO A 617 9.44 -3.17 -11.24
N ILE A 618 10.73 -3.21 -11.60
CA ILE A 618 11.22 -4.07 -12.68
C ILE A 618 11.04 -5.53 -12.23
N LEU A 619 10.32 -6.30 -13.02
CA LEU A 619 10.05 -7.72 -12.78
C LEU A 619 11.03 -8.57 -13.59
N GLU A 620 12.24 -8.74 -13.05
CA GLU A 620 13.30 -9.54 -13.68
C GLU A 620 12.89 -11.03 -13.77
N GLN A 621 13.16 -11.66 -14.91
CA GLN A 621 12.78 -13.03 -15.24
C GLN A 621 13.99 -13.91 -15.58
N ASP A 622 15.19 -13.50 -15.14
CA ASP A 622 16.45 -14.13 -15.51
C ASP A 622 16.63 -15.50 -14.86
N VAL A 623 16.04 -15.70 -13.68
CA VAL A 623 16.08 -16.96 -12.93
C VAL A 623 14.74 -17.68 -13.05
N GLU A 624 14.75 -19.00 -13.15
CA GLU A 624 13.54 -19.82 -13.37
C GLU A 624 12.45 -19.55 -12.32
N PHE A 625 12.78 -19.59 -11.02
CA PHE A 625 11.79 -19.33 -9.98
C PHE A 625 11.20 -17.91 -10.04
N MET A 626 11.97 -16.93 -10.55
CA MET A 626 11.48 -15.55 -10.73
C MET A 626 10.44 -15.45 -11.85
N LYS A 627 10.51 -16.31 -12.87
CA LYS A 627 9.47 -16.36 -13.93
C LYS A 627 8.12 -16.78 -13.35
N ASP A 628 8.13 -17.81 -12.51
CA ASP A 628 6.92 -18.32 -11.86
C ASP A 628 6.39 -17.29 -10.84
N PHE A 629 7.28 -16.78 -9.99
CA PHE A 629 6.96 -15.77 -8.99
C PHE A 629 6.33 -14.51 -9.61
N THR A 630 6.96 -13.94 -10.66
CA THR A 630 6.46 -12.71 -11.30
C THR A 630 5.17 -12.94 -12.08
N SER A 631 5.01 -14.11 -12.71
CA SER A 631 3.76 -14.48 -13.41
C SER A 631 2.60 -14.62 -12.42
N GLN A 632 2.83 -15.27 -11.28
CA GLN A 632 1.83 -15.41 -10.22
C GLN A 632 1.50 -14.06 -9.57
N LEU A 633 2.50 -13.23 -9.30
CA LEU A 633 2.33 -11.88 -8.77
C LEU A 633 1.41 -11.04 -9.67
N ILE A 634 1.72 -10.96 -10.97
CA ILE A 634 0.91 -10.16 -11.92
C ILE A 634 -0.49 -10.74 -12.09
N ASP A 635 -0.64 -12.07 -12.11
CA ASP A 635 -1.98 -12.67 -12.18
C ASP A 635 -2.83 -12.30 -10.96
N ASN A 636 -2.27 -12.41 -9.75
CA ASN A 636 -2.95 -12.04 -8.51
C ASN A 636 -3.25 -10.54 -8.43
N VAL A 637 -2.38 -9.69 -8.99
CA VAL A 637 -2.64 -8.25 -9.17
C VAL A 637 -3.86 -8.03 -10.06
N PHE A 638 -3.96 -8.72 -11.19
CA PHE A 638 -5.11 -8.59 -12.09
C PHE A 638 -6.40 -9.13 -11.48
N GLN A 639 -6.35 -10.18 -10.67
CA GLN A 639 -7.54 -10.67 -9.98
C GLN A 639 -8.14 -9.61 -9.03
N LEU A 640 -7.30 -8.85 -8.31
CA LEU A 640 -7.74 -7.82 -7.37
C LEU A 640 -7.91 -6.42 -7.99
N GLY A 641 -7.20 -6.12 -9.08
CA GLY A 641 -7.22 -4.82 -9.74
C GLY A 641 -8.14 -4.72 -10.95
N LEU A 642 -8.30 -5.81 -11.71
CA LEU A 642 -9.04 -5.83 -12.98
C LEU A 642 -10.26 -6.74 -12.96
N ASP A 643 -10.10 -8.00 -12.55
CA ASP A 643 -11.16 -9.00 -12.67
C ASP A 643 -12.36 -8.68 -11.74
N LEU A 644 -12.16 -7.86 -10.70
CA LEU A 644 -13.25 -7.29 -9.89
C LEU A 644 -14.14 -6.34 -10.69
N LEU A 645 -13.56 -5.56 -11.60
CA LEU A 645 -14.23 -4.56 -12.42
C LEU A 645 -14.71 -5.14 -13.75
N PHE A 646 -14.02 -6.16 -14.23
CA PHE A 646 -14.26 -6.82 -15.51
C PHE A 646 -14.28 -8.35 -15.33
N PRO A 647 -15.27 -8.89 -14.59
CA PRO A 647 -15.34 -10.32 -14.30
C PRO A 647 -15.44 -11.15 -15.59
N PRO A 648 -14.97 -12.41 -15.57
CA PRO A 648 -15.09 -13.30 -16.71
C PRO A 648 -16.56 -13.46 -17.14
N PRO A 649 -16.82 -13.65 -18.44
CA PRO A 649 -18.16 -13.94 -18.92
C PRO A 649 -18.75 -15.19 -18.26
N SER A 650 -20.06 -15.17 -18.02
CA SER A 650 -20.76 -16.33 -17.43
C SER A 650 -20.79 -17.55 -18.35
N ILE A 651 -20.59 -17.35 -19.65
CA ILE A 651 -20.57 -18.39 -20.67
C ILE A 651 -19.11 -18.62 -21.09
N TRP A 652 -18.55 -19.76 -20.70
CA TRP A 652 -17.18 -20.12 -21.08
C TRP A 652 -17.15 -20.93 -22.38
N PRO A 653 -16.45 -20.47 -23.45
CA PRO A 653 -16.33 -21.21 -24.70
C PRO A 653 -15.67 -22.57 -24.50
N LYS A 654 -16.13 -23.60 -25.22
CA LYS A 654 -15.61 -24.98 -25.08
C LYS A 654 -14.12 -25.06 -25.43
N GLU A 655 -13.69 -24.28 -26.42
CA GLU A 655 -12.32 -24.24 -26.94
C GLU A 655 -11.35 -23.57 -25.95
N LYS A 656 -11.89 -22.75 -25.03
CA LYS A 656 -11.11 -21.98 -24.05
C LYS A 656 -11.09 -22.63 -22.67
N LYS A 657 -11.76 -23.77 -22.47
CA LYS A 657 -11.87 -24.47 -21.17
C LYS A 657 -10.52 -24.71 -20.48
N ARG A 658 -9.46 -24.99 -21.25
CA ARG A 658 -8.09 -25.21 -20.75
C ARG A 658 -7.49 -23.99 -20.03
N LEU A 659 -7.93 -22.78 -20.36
CA LEU A 659 -7.40 -21.57 -19.73
C LEU A 659 -7.80 -21.47 -18.24
N ILE A 660 -8.91 -22.09 -17.82
CA ILE A 660 -9.34 -22.12 -16.41
C ILE A 660 -8.33 -22.87 -15.54
N GLU A 661 -7.63 -23.85 -16.10
CA GLU A 661 -6.66 -24.64 -15.33
C GLU A 661 -5.47 -23.81 -14.88
N ASN A 662 -5.18 -22.71 -15.58
CA ASN A 662 -4.10 -21.78 -15.28
C ASN A 662 -4.50 -20.70 -14.25
N TYR A 663 -5.79 -20.59 -13.90
CA TYR A 663 -6.20 -19.66 -12.84
C TYR A 663 -5.85 -20.23 -11.49
N TRP A 664 -5.16 -19.42 -10.70
CA TRP A 664 -4.91 -19.70 -9.29
C TRP A 664 -6.24 -19.58 -8.53
N GLU A 665 -6.62 -20.65 -7.84
CA GLU A 665 -7.86 -20.67 -7.04
C GLU A 665 -7.77 -19.72 -5.84
N THR A 666 -6.53 -19.49 -5.37
CA THR A 666 -6.21 -18.61 -4.25
C THR A 666 -5.43 -17.41 -4.75
N ASN A 667 -5.72 -16.27 -4.14
CA ASN A 667 -4.93 -15.07 -4.30
C ASN A 667 -4.02 -14.93 -3.07
N ASP A 668 -2.71 -14.85 -3.32
CA ASP A 668 -1.69 -14.82 -2.27
C ASP A 668 -1.51 -13.41 -1.67
N PHE A 669 -2.36 -12.45 -2.03
CA PHE A 669 -2.41 -11.14 -1.38
C PHE A 669 -3.22 -11.19 -0.08
N GLU A 670 -2.60 -10.83 1.03
CA GLU A 670 -3.23 -10.61 2.33
C GLU A 670 -3.60 -9.12 2.50
N LEU A 671 -4.82 -8.83 2.97
CA LEU A 671 -5.24 -7.46 3.26
C LEU A 671 -4.50 -6.92 4.49
N VAL A 672 -3.80 -5.79 4.35
CA VAL A 672 -3.07 -5.12 5.45
C VAL A 672 -3.58 -3.71 5.75
N PHE A 673 -4.41 -3.14 4.88
CA PHE A 673 -5.00 -1.81 5.06
C PHE A 673 -6.36 -1.71 4.35
N ASP A 674 -7.37 -1.17 5.03
CA ASP A 674 -8.67 -0.82 4.44
C ASP A 674 -9.08 0.59 4.90
N SER A 675 -9.16 1.53 3.97
CA SER A 675 -9.52 2.94 4.25
C SER A 675 -10.82 3.14 5.01
N ARG A 676 -11.77 2.19 4.98
CA ARG A 676 -13.02 2.28 5.73
C ARG A 676 -12.82 1.99 7.21
N ILE A 677 -11.83 1.17 7.55
CA ILE A 677 -11.51 0.76 8.92
C ILE A 677 -10.37 1.64 9.45
N ASP A 678 -9.27 1.70 8.70
CA ASP A 678 -8.04 2.36 9.10
C ASP A 678 -8.05 3.87 8.79
N GLY A 679 -8.78 4.29 7.77
CA GLY A 679 -8.70 5.67 7.25
C GLY A 679 -9.58 6.71 7.97
N GLN A 680 -10.67 6.30 8.61
CA GLN A 680 -11.65 7.23 9.21
C GLN A 680 -11.03 8.07 10.35
N GLY A 681 -10.16 7.48 11.18
CA GLY A 681 -9.48 8.22 12.25
C GLY A 681 -8.35 9.12 11.76
N LEU A 682 -7.71 8.78 10.63
CA LEU A 682 -6.50 9.46 10.16
C LEU A 682 -6.77 10.84 9.57
N LYS A 683 -7.92 11.00 8.89
CA LYS A 683 -8.30 12.30 8.32
C LYS A 683 -8.56 13.34 9.41
N SER A 684 -9.31 12.95 10.44
CA SER A 684 -9.60 13.81 11.59
C SER A 684 -8.32 14.30 12.27
N LEU A 685 -7.36 13.39 12.50
CA LEU A 685 -6.05 13.73 13.06
C LEU A 685 -5.26 14.71 12.16
N SER A 686 -5.37 14.58 10.83
CA SER A 686 -4.66 15.47 9.91
C SER A 686 -5.26 16.88 9.83
N GLU A 687 -6.59 17.00 9.99
CA GLU A 687 -7.30 18.27 9.96
C GLU A 687 -7.01 19.08 11.24
N GLU A 688 -6.99 18.43 12.42
CA GLU A 688 -6.69 19.07 13.71
C GLU A 688 -5.33 19.81 13.71
N ILE A 689 -4.27 19.19 13.18
CA ILE A 689 -2.94 19.81 13.15
C ILE A 689 -2.87 21.01 12.19
N LEU A 690 -3.61 20.98 11.08
CA LEU A 690 -3.61 22.12 10.17
C LEU A 690 -4.18 23.36 10.86
N TYR A 691 -5.21 23.20 11.71
CA TYR A 691 -5.76 24.31 12.49
C TYR A 691 -4.79 24.87 13.54
N GLU A 692 -3.98 24.03 14.19
CA GLU A 692 -2.99 24.51 15.17
C GLU A 692 -1.91 25.39 14.52
N ASN A 693 -1.37 24.98 13.37
CA ASN A 693 -0.33 25.76 12.69
C ASN A 693 -0.82 27.12 12.18
N TYR A 694 -2.10 27.25 11.81
CA TYR A 694 -2.66 28.55 11.38
C TYR A 694 -2.81 29.55 12.53
N ASN A 695 -3.06 29.07 13.75
CA ASN A 695 -3.26 29.95 14.90
C ASN A 695 -1.94 30.48 15.48
N ASP A 696 -0.83 29.75 15.30
CA ASP A 696 0.49 30.17 15.77
C ASP A 696 1.12 31.27 14.89
N ASP A 697 0.69 31.42 13.63
CA ASP A 697 1.17 32.48 12.72
C ASP A 697 0.42 33.82 12.89
N GLU A 698 -0.70 33.86 13.63
CA GLU A 698 -1.48 35.08 13.91
C GLU A 698 -1.18 35.73 15.29
N LEU A 699 -0.32 35.12 16.11
CA LEU A 699 0.12 35.63 17.43
C LEU A 699 1.56 36.16 17.39
#